data_AF-A0AA96U111-F1
#
_entry.id   AF-A0AA96U111-F1
#
_cell.length_a   1.000
_cell.length_b   1.000
_cell.length_c   1.000
_cell.angle_alpha   90.00
_cell.angle_beta   90.00
_cell.angle_gamma   90.00
#
_symmetry.space_group_name_H-M   'P 1'
#
loop_
_entity.id
_entity.type
_entity.pdbx_description
1 polymer ?
#
loop_
_entity_poly.entity_id
_entity_poly.type
_entity_poly.pdbx_seq_one_letter_code
_entity_poly.pdbx_strand_id
1 'polypeptide(L)'
;MHQDIGDILHDQTFLDLRGLGPDFHLKLESLNPAGSIKLKTAAGLIDDLQARGLIRPDSILIESSSGNLGVALAMLCAARGLRFTCVVDPNSSRHSLGLMRAYGAEVIEVDRLDANGGFLGTRIALIRERLASDPRYLWLNQYENPANPRAHARTTAHSIARQFGHVDYLFVGAGTTGTLMGCVQYFREHHPRTRIVAVDSVGSVTFGTPAGRRFIPGLGTSQRPPIFDPEGIHALEMVPEARSVAMARLLARTRGMLVGGSTATVIAAVHAWRERIEPGAVVVALSPDWGERYLDTLYDDQWVTERFGPEVLGMTLADFSIEPDHTTCFDTPQAGFHVVDGRSVAQLLDADPLACIEDVRQAYLDHEAGRSVNPDSYFLRFPQQPANRIIALPASLEGRQPVTGIKWISSFPGNVEAGLQRASAVLLLNRPDNGYAYACLEASRISAMRTAASAVLGALWSLGGQRSVGHLALVGAGFIARTLVDLLVADGWRFASISVHDRHAESAQALISHLHDRHGLEAELGSLDTSLQADLLVFATTAPSPYVHEPVLRAGQVVLNLSLRDLGPALIAQANNLFDDVEHCLKAGTSAELAVQHYQSRAFITGTLAQLMLGEISLDPAKPTIFSPFGLGVLDLAVGQRLYRQALAEGRAQPVADFFYESARW
;
A
#
# COMPACT_ATOMS: atom_id res chain seq x y z
N MET A 1 38.89 6.33 -0.23
CA MET A 1 39.75 6.93 -1.28
C MET A 1 39.78 5.93 -2.42
N HIS A 2 39.35 6.33 -3.61
CA HIS A 2 39.36 5.47 -4.81
C HIS A 2 40.75 5.52 -5.46
N GLN A 3 41.18 4.42 -6.07
CA GLN A 3 42.49 4.31 -6.73
C GLN A 3 42.36 4.57 -8.24
N ASP A 4 41.23 4.21 -8.85
CA ASP A 4 40.92 4.47 -10.24
C ASP A 4 39.56 5.16 -10.43
N ILE A 5 39.38 5.89 -11.54
CA ILE A 5 38.11 6.56 -11.88
C ILE A 5 36.97 5.55 -12.11
N GLY A 6 37.29 4.36 -12.61
CA GLY A 6 36.35 3.27 -12.82
C GLY A 6 35.85 2.61 -11.53
N ASP A 7 36.54 2.83 -10.39
CA ASP A 7 36.09 2.36 -9.07
C ASP A 7 34.97 3.23 -8.49
N ILE A 8 34.74 4.41 -9.06
CA ILE A 8 33.72 5.35 -8.60
C ILE A 8 32.38 4.94 -9.21
N LEU A 9 31.63 4.15 -8.44
CA LEU A 9 30.24 3.82 -8.74
C LEU A 9 29.32 4.61 -7.82
N HIS A 10 28.52 5.49 -8.42
CA HIS A 10 27.59 6.32 -7.67
C HIS A 10 26.19 5.68 -7.71
N ASP A 11 25.68 5.29 -6.54
CA ASP A 11 24.46 4.48 -6.44
C ASP A 11 23.48 4.90 -5.33
N GLN A 12 23.79 5.91 -4.51
CA GLN A 12 22.98 6.26 -3.32
C GLN A 12 22.27 7.62 -3.39
N THR A 13 22.19 8.21 -4.58
CA THR A 13 21.58 9.55 -4.71
C THR A 13 20.22 9.46 -5.36
N PHE A 14 19.26 10.03 -4.64
CA PHE A 14 17.85 10.09 -4.99
C PHE A 14 17.38 11.54 -4.84
N LEU A 15 16.47 11.95 -5.71
CA LEU A 15 15.85 13.27 -5.67
C LEU A 15 14.34 13.12 -5.51
N ASP A 16 13.78 13.75 -4.48
CA ASP A 16 12.34 13.76 -4.26
C ASP A 16 11.65 14.71 -5.25
N LEU A 17 10.68 14.18 -6.00
CA LEU A 17 9.90 14.94 -6.95
C LEU A 17 8.42 14.92 -6.55
N ARG A 18 7.82 16.12 -6.56
CA ARG A 18 6.42 16.37 -6.17
C ARG A 18 5.73 17.25 -7.18
N GLY A 19 4.42 17.15 -7.29
CA GLY A 19 3.61 18.00 -8.17
C GLY A 19 3.78 17.70 -9.66
N LEU A 20 4.21 16.48 -10.00
CA LEU A 20 4.26 15.94 -11.36
C LEU A 20 3.32 14.73 -11.51
N GLY A 21 2.36 14.56 -10.60
CA GLY A 21 1.61 13.32 -10.39
C GLY A 21 1.78 12.84 -8.93
N PRO A 22 1.90 11.54 -8.67
CA PRO A 22 2.22 11.05 -7.33
C PRO A 22 3.62 11.52 -6.92
N ASP A 23 3.87 11.63 -5.62
CA ASP A 23 5.22 11.91 -5.11
C ASP A 23 6.11 10.68 -5.36
N PHE A 24 7.34 10.91 -5.85
CA PHE A 24 8.26 9.82 -6.16
C PHE A 24 9.74 10.20 -5.96
N HIS A 25 10.58 9.18 -5.83
CA HIS A 25 12.03 9.31 -5.69
C HIS A 25 12.72 8.99 -7.01
N LEU A 26 13.45 9.96 -7.58
CA LEU A 26 14.21 9.79 -8.80
C LEU A 26 15.65 9.37 -8.49
N LYS A 27 16.05 8.15 -8.86
CA LYS A 27 17.42 7.66 -8.72
C LYS A 27 18.31 8.25 -9.82
N LEU A 28 19.32 9.03 -9.42
CA LEU A 28 20.21 9.73 -10.35
C LEU A 28 21.42 8.87 -10.72
N GLU A 29 21.30 8.12 -11.82
CA GLU A 29 22.38 7.29 -12.38
C GLU A 29 23.32 8.09 -13.30
N SER A 30 22.90 9.29 -13.68
CA SER A 30 23.65 10.26 -14.48
C SER A 30 24.91 10.80 -13.78
N LEU A 31 25.01 10.66 -12.46
CA LEU A 31 26.14 11.11 -11.63
C LEU A 31 27.35 10.15 -11.64
N ASN A 32 27.25 9.00 -12.33
CA ASN A 32 28.41 8.16 -12.56
C ASN A 32 29.44 8.89 -13.44
N PRO A 33 30.77 8.66 -13.29
CA PRO A 33 31.82 9.37 -14.04
C PRO A 33 31.66 9.40 -15.57
N ALA A 34 31.11 8.34 -16.17
CA ALA A 34 30.82 8.30 -17.61
C ALA A 34 29.56 9.12 -18.02
N GLY A 35 28.90 9.76 -17.06
CA GLY A 35 27.70 10.58 -17.20
C GLY A 35 26.40 9.79 -17.36
N SER A 36 26.41 8.47 -17.10
CA SER A 36 25.20 7.65 -17.24
C SER A 36 25.24 6.33 -16.48
N ILE A 37 24.06 5.68 -16.40
CA ILE A 37 23.85 4.34 -15.87
C ILE A 37 24.72 3.27 -16.53
N LYS A 38 25.18 3.50 -17.77
CA LYS A 38 25.89 2.48 -18.57
C LYS A 38 27.30 2.20 -18.05
N LEU A 39 27.82 2.99 -17.11
CA LEU A 39 29.06 2.64 -16.39
C LEU A 39 28.94 1.28 -15.70
N LYS A 40 27.79 0.98 -15.09
CA LYS A 40 27.53 -0.28 -14.39
C LYS A 40 27.50 -1.46 -15.35
N THR A 41 26.84 -1.30 -16.49
CA THR A 41 26.85 -2.29 -17.57
C THR A 41 28.26 -2.52 -18.09
N ALA A 42 28.99 -1.45 -18.42
CA ALA A 42 30.35 -1.53 -18.95
C ALA A 42 31.30 -2.26 -17.99
N ALA A 43 31.28 -1.89 -16.70
CA ALA A 43 32.05 -2.58 -15.67
C ALA A 43 31.69 -4.07 -15.59
N GLY A 44 30.41 -4.39 -15.50
CA GLY A 44 29.96 -5.79 -15.44
C GLY A 44 30.37 -6.64 -16.64
N LEU A 45 30.32 -6.09 -17.86
CA LEU A 45 30.73 -6.81 -19.07
C LEU A 45 32.25 -7.06 -19.11
N ILE A 46 33.07 -6.07 -18.74
CA ILE A 46 34.53 -6.23 -18.69
C ILE A 46 34.91 -7.20 -17.57
N ASP A 47 34.32 -7.05 -16.39
CA ASP A 47 34.59 -7.90 -15.23
C ASP A 47 34.23 -9.37 -15.51
N ASP A 48 33.17 -9.65 -16.28
CA ASP A 48 32.82 -11.03 -16.70
C ASP A 48 33.92 -11.66 -17.56
N LEU A 49 34.44 -10.93 -18.55
CA LEU A 49 35.54 -11.42 -19.39
C LEU A 49 36.83 -11.61 -18.57
N GLN A 50 37.11 -10.72 -17.62
CA GLN A 50 38.27 -10.83 -16.74
C GLN A 50 38.14 -12.03 -15.79
N ALA A 51 36.98 -12.22 -15.15
CA ALA A 51 36.73 -13.34 -14.25
C ALA A 51 36.82 -14.69 -14.96
N ARG A 52 36.50 -14.73 -16.26
CA ARG A 52 36.64 -15.92 -17.12
C ARG A 52 38.06 -16.11 -17.67
N GLY A 53 38.99 -15.22 -17.36
CA GLY A 53 40.38 -15.28 -17.82
C GLY A 53 40.56 -15.09 -19.33
N LEU A 54 39.59 -14.43 -20.01
CA LEU A 54 39.60 -14.27 -21.46
C LEU A 54 40.44 -13.07 -21.90
N ILE A 55 40.57 -12.04 -21.05
CA ILE A 55 41.37 -10.85 -21.37
C ILE A 55 42.86 -11.16 -21.25
N ARG A 56 43.59 -10.93 -22.34
CA ARG A 56 45.06 -11.01 -22.45
C ARG A 56 45.64 -9.60 -22.66
N PRO A 57 46.96 -9.39 -22.47
CA PRO A 57 47.59 -8.08 -22.66
C PRO A 57 47.36 -7.45 -24.05
N ASP A 58 47.15 -8.28 -25.08
CA ASP A 58 46.89 -7.84 -26.45
C ASP A 58 45.41 -7.95 -26.86
N SER A 59 44.49 -8.24 -25.93
CA SER A 59 43.07 -8.28 -26.26
C SER A 59 42.54 -6.92 -26.72
N ILE A 60 41.55 -6.95 -27.60
CA ILE A 60 40.81 -5.79 -28.08
C ILE A 60 39.34 -6.03 -27.78
N LEU A 61 38.76 -5.25 -26.87
CA LEU A 61 37.33 -5.33 -26.60
C LEU A 61 36.57 -4.67 -27.74
N ILE A 62 35.51 -5.31 -28.21
CA ILE A 62 34.65 -4.78 -29.28
C ILE A 62 33.18 -4.78 -28.85
N GLU A 63 32.45 -3.74 -29.18
CA GLU A 63 31.00 -3.65 -28.94
C GLU A 63 30.30 -2.75 -29.95
N SER A 64 29.02 -3.04 -30.23
CA SER A 64 28.11 -2.18 -30.98
C SER A 64 27.38 -1.23 -30.04
N SER A 65 27.66 0.07 -30.12
CA SER A 65 26.95 1.09 -29.34
C SER A 65 27.02 2.46 -29.99
N SER A 66 25.87 3.12 -30.19
CA SER A 66 25.79 4.48 -30.74
C SER A 66 25.73 5.59 -29.67
N GLY A 67 25.98 5.28 -28.39
CA GLY A 67 25.77 6.23 -27.29
C GLY A 67 26.45 5.89 -25.97
N ASN A 68 25.69 5.93 -24.87
CA ASN A 68 26.20 5.91 -23.49
C ASN A 68 27.07 4.70 -23.13
N LEU A 69 26.80 3.50 -23.68
CA LEU A 69 27.62 2.31 -23.38
C LEU A 69 29.00 2.41 -24.03
N GLY A 70 29.10 2.87 -25.28
CA GLY A 70 30.38 3.08 -25.96
C GLY A 70 31.27 4.07 -25.20
N VAL A 71 30.70 5.17 -24.70
CA VAL A 71 31.43 6.15 -23.86
C VAL A 71 31.92 5.52 -22.55
N ALA A 72 31.06 4.77 -21.85
CA ALA A 72 31.43 4.11 -20.60
C ALA A 72 32.52 3.03 -20.78
N LEU A 73 32.42 2.24 -21.84
CA LEU A 73 33.44 1.24 -22.20
C LEU A 73 34.76 1.90 -22.57
N ALA A 74 34.74 2.96 -23.38
CA ALA A 74 35.94 3.70 -23.75
C ALA A 74 36.65 4.27 -22.51
N MET A 75 35.90 4.88 -21.58
CA MET A 75 36.44 5.40 -20.32
C MET A 75 37.08 4.30 -19.46
N LEU A 76 36.37 3.19 -19.23
CA LEU A 76 36.88 2.09 -18.41
C LEU A 76 38.07 1.36 -19.06
N CYS A 77 38.06 1.21 -20.39
CA CYS A 77 39.17 0.60 -21.10
C CYS A 77 40.42 1.49 -21.02
N ALA A 78 40.28 2.81 -21.19
CA ALA A 78 41.38 3.75 -21.01
C ALA A 78 41.97 3.68 -19.59
N ALA A 79 41.11 3.66 -18.57
CA ALA A 79 41.52 3.55 -17.17
C ALA A 79 42.24 2.22 -16.85
N ARG A 80 41.78 1.11 -17.45
CA ARG A 80 42.35 -0.24 -17.26
C ARG A 80 43.47 -0.60 -18.24
N GLY A 81 43.88 0.32 -19.12
CA GLY A 81 44.89 0.06 -20.15
C GLY A 81 44.49 -0.99 -21.20
N LEU A 82 43.19 -1.16 -21.45
CA LEU A 82 42.63 -2.08 -22.44
C LEU A 82 42.35 -1.37 -23.76
N ARG A 83 42.50 -2.09 -24.88
CA ARG A 83 42.11 -1.57 -26.20
C ARG A 83 40.63 -1.77 -26.42
N PHE A 84 39.96 -0.76 -26.95
CA PHE A 84 38.53 -0.78 -27.23
C PHE A 84 38.21 -0.27 -28.64
N THR A 85 37.38 -1.05 -29.34
CA THR A 85 36.82 -0.71 -30.65
C THR A 85 35.30 -0.63 -30.52
N CYS A 86 34.72 0.53 -30.81
CA CYS A 86 33.28 0.72 -30.83
C CYS A 86 32.75 0.77 -32.27
N VAL A 87 31.80 -0.10 -32.59
CA VAL A 87 31.11 -0.11 -33.87
C VAL A 87 29.84 0.74 -33.75
N VAL A 88 29.78 1.80 -34.54
CA VAL A 88 28.75 2.85 -34.50
C VAL A 88 27.99 2.94 -35.83
N ASP A 89 26.93 3.73 -35.85
CA ASP A 89 26.14 4.04 -37.05
C ASP A 89 25.88 5.56 -37.18
N PRO A 90 25.37 6.06 -38.33
CA PRO A 90 25.23 7.49 -38.59
C PRO A 90 24.25 8.22 -37.65
N ASN A 91 23.43 7.50 -36.88
CA ASN A 91 22.54 8.11 -35.88
C ASN A 91 23.26 8.42 -34.56
N SER A 92 24.54 8.06 -34.43
CA SER A 92 25.33 8.31 -33.22
C SER A 92 25.61 9.80 -33.05
N SER A 93 25.44 10.32 -31.83
CA SER A 93 25.67 11.75 -31.60
C SER A 93 27.15 12.11 -31.74
N ARG A 94 27.44 13.25 -32.37
CA ARG A 94 28.82 13.78 -32.52
C ARG A 94 29.53 13.89 -31.18
N HIS A 95 28.79 14.27 -30.14
CA HIS A 95 29.30 14.34 -28.77
C HIS A 95 29.79 12.98 -28.25
N SER A 96 29.02 11.91 -28.43
CA SER A 96 29.42 10.56 -28.00
C SER A 96 30.64 10.04 -28.77
N LEU A 97 30.69 10.28 -30.09
CA LEU A 97 31.83 9.92 -30.93
C LEU A 97 33.10 10.66 -30.51
N GLY A 98 32.97 11.96 -30.20
CA GLY A 98 34.06 12.79 -29.68
C GLY A 98 34.61 12.26 -28.35
N LEU A 99 33.73 11.94 -27.40
CA LEU A 99 34.11 11.37 -26.11
C LEU A 99 34.82 10.02 -26.26
N MET A 100 34.28 9.10 -27.06
CA MET A 100 34.91 7.80 -27.30
C MET A 100 36.33 7.94 -27.87
N ARG A 101 36.52 8.79 -28.88
CA ARG A 101 37.84 9.06 -29.48
C ARG A 101 38.79 9.75 -28.50
N ALA A 102 38.29 10.67 -27.66
CA ALA A 102 39.09 11.34 -26.64
C ALA A 102 39.63 10.36 -25.58
N TYR A 103 38.85 9.32 -25.24
CA TYR A 103 39.31 8.21 -24.39
C TYR A 103 40.21 7.20 -25.12
N GLY A 104 40.53 7.42 -26.41
CA GLY A 104 41.42 6.56 -27.19
C GLY A 104 40.76 5.31 -27.78
N ALA A 105 39.42 5.25 -27.80
CA ALA A 105 38.72 4.17 -28.49
C ALA A 105 38.83 4.30 -30.01
N GLU A 106 39.02 3.17 -30.69
CA GLU A 106 38.81 3.10 -32.13
C GLU A 106 37.30 3.13 -32.40
N VAL A 107 36.86 3.99 -33.31
CA VAL A 107 35.45 4.12 -33.67
C VAL A 107 35.27 3.76 -35.13
N ILE A 108 34.56 2.67 -35.40
CA ILE A 108 34.27 2.20 -36.75
C ILE A 108 32.81 2.48 -37.07
N GLU A 109 32.57 3.36 -38.03
CA GLU A 109 31.23 3.73 -38.47
C GLU A 109 30.81 2.87 -39.65
N VAL A 110 29.64 2.22 -39.55
CA VAL A 110 29.01 1.53 -40.67
C VAL A 110 28.11 2.50 -41.44
N ASP A 111 28.04 2.36 -42.75
CA ASP A 111 27.24 3.22 -43.63
C ASP A 111 26.10 2.46 -44.35
N ARG A 112 26.11 1.12 -44.30
CA ARG A 112 25.11 0.27 -44.96
C ARG A 112 23.96 -0.08 -44.04
N LEU A 113 22.74 0.11 -44.54
CA LEU A 113 21.52 -0.41 -43.90
C LEU A 113 21.46 -1.94 -43.98
N ASP A 114 20.85 -2.55 -42.98
CA ASP A 114 20.53 -3.97 -42.92
C ASP A 114 19.20 -4.28 -43.63
N ALA A 115 18.84 -5.56 -43.70
CA ALA A 115 17.61 -6.02 -44.36
C ALA A 115 16.31 -5.48 -43.72
N ASN A 116 16.38 -4.97 -42.49
CA ASN A 116 15.25 -4.40 -41.76
C ASN A 116 15.23 -2.86 -41.85
N GLY A 117 16.08 -2.26 -42.69
CA GLY A 117 16.18 -0.81 -42.86
C GLY A 117 16.85 -0.09 -41.69
N GLY A 118 17.51 -0.81 -40.78
CA GLY A 118 18.29 -0.25 -39.66
C GLY A 118 19.79 -0.48 -39.83
N PHE A 119 20.59 -0.19 -38.80
CA PHE A 119 22.05 -0.43 -38.83
C PHE A 119 22.50 -1.55 -37.87
N LEU A 120 21.60 -2.10 -37.04
CA LEU A 120 21.98 -3.08 -36.02
C LEU A 120 22.56 -4.36 -36.63
N GLY A 121 21.92 -4.90 -37.68
CA GLY A 121 22.40 -6.09 -38.37
C GLY A 121 23.79 -5.87 -38.99
N THR A 122 24.01 -4.73 -39.64
CA THR A 122 25.30 -4.37 -40.24
C THR A 122 26.41 -4.25 -39.20
N ARG A 123 26.14 -3.61 -38.06
CA ARG A 123 27.12 -3.50 -36.96
C ARG A 123 27.48 -4.86 -36.39
N ILE A 124 26.50 -5.73 -36.15
CA ILE A 124 26.73 -7.10 -35.66
C ILE A 124 27.52 -7.93 -36.69
N ALA A 125 27.21 -7.80 -37.97
CA ALA A 125 27.92 -8.51 -39.04
C ALA A 125 29.41 -8.10 -39.08
N LEU A 126 29.70 -6.80 -38.97
CA LEU A 126 31.08 -6.31 -38.89
C LEU A 126 31.80 -6.81 -37.64
N ILE A 127 31.15 -6.84 -36.47
CA ILE A 127 31.75 -7.40 -35.26
C ILE A 127 32.12 -8.87 -35.49
N ARG A 128 31.23 -9.66 -36.09
CA ARG A 128 31.49 -11.07 -36.41
C ARG A 128 32.65 -11.24 -37.40
N GLU A 129 32.77 -10.36 -38.39
CA GLU A 129 33.91 -10.34 -39.31
C GLU A 129 35.24 -10.04 -38.58
N ARG A 130 35.25 -9.07 -37.66
CA ARG A 130 36.43 -8.76 -36.83
C ARG A 130 36.83 -9.92 -35.93
N LEU A 131 35.86 -10.57 -35.29
CA LEU A 131 36.09 -11.76 -34.46
C LEU A 131 36.66 -12.93 -35.29
N ALA A 132 36.22 -13.09 -36.54
CA ALA A 132 36.71 -14.15 -37.43
C ALA A 132 38.10 -13.86 -38.01
N SER A 133 38.44 -12.59 -38.21
CA SER A 133 39.69 -12.16 -38.86
C SER A 133 40.85 -11.95 -37.89
N ASP A 134 40.59 -11.63 -36.61
CA ASP A 134 41.63 -11.41 -35.61
C ASP A 134 41.22 -11.96 -34.23
N PRO A 135 41.90 -13.00 -33.71
CA PRO A 135 41.54 -13.68 -32.46
C PRO A 135 41.77 -12.81 -31.21
N ARG A 136 42.36 -11.62 -31.35
CA ARG A 136 42.52 -10.67 -30.24
C ARG A 136 41.19 -10.00 -29.86
N TYR A 137 40.22 -9.97 -30.77
CA TYR A 137 38.93 -9.36 -30.50
C TYR A 137 38.09 -10.19 -29.53
N LEU A 138 37.54 -9.53 -28.52
CA LEU A 138 36.59 -10.11 -27.57
C LEU A 138 35.31 -9.28 -27.58
N TRP A 139 34.19 -9.91 -27.93
CA TRP A 139 32.91 -9.22 -27.99
C TRP A 139 32.23 -9.24 -26.61
N LEU A 140 31.87 -8.05 -26.13
CA LEU A 140 31.19 -7.86 -24.84
C LEU A 140 29.71 -8.28 -24.88
N ASN A 141 29.05 -8.04 -26.02
CA ASN A 141 27.69 -8.43 -26.37
C ASN A 141 26.62 -8.06 -25.31
N GLN A 142 26.34 -6.77 -25.15
CA GLN A 142 25.36 -6.24 -24.19
C GLN A 142 23.94 -6.84 -24.29
N TYR A 143 23.57 -7.42 -25.44
CA TYR A 143 22.23 -7.94 -25.70
C TYR A 143 22.02 -9.39 -25.25
N GLU A 144 23.10 -10.16 -25.08
CA GLU A 144 23.05 -11.58 -24.69
C GLU A 144 23.85 -11.86 -23.41
N ASN A 145 24.80 -11.00 -23.04
CA ASN A 145 25.67 -11.25 -21.90
C ASN A 145 24.91 -11.09 -20.56
N PRO A 146 24.78 -12.15 -19.75
CA PRO A 146 24.06 -12.11 -18.48
C PRO A 146 24.75 -11.23 -17.43
N ALA A 147 25.99 -10.80 -17.64
CA ALA A 147 26.64 -9.81 -16.80
C ALA A 147 25.93 -8.44 -16.81
N ASN A 148 25.22 -8.10 -17.90
CA ASN A 148 24.43 -6.87 -17.99
C ASN A 148 23.32 -6.81 -16.92
N PRO A 149 22.32 -7.72 -16.89
CA PRO A 149 21.32 -7.71 -15.83
C PRO A 149 21.91 -7.94 -14.43
N ARG A 150 22.93 -8.82 -14.30
CA ARG A 150 23.59 -9.06 -12.99
C ARG A 150 24.22 -7.80 -12.41
N ALA A 151 24.81 -6.93 -13.24
CA ALA A 151 25.37 -5.67 -12.77
C ALA A 151 24.27 -4.80 -12.13
N HIS A 152 23.13 -4.64 -12.80
CA HIS A 152 22.03 -3.84 -12.27
C HIS A 152 21.35 -4.46 -11.05
N ALA A 153 21.25 -5.78 -10.96
CA ALA A 153 20.77 -6.46 -9.75
C ALA A 153 21.68 -6.13 -8.53
N ARG A 154 23.01 -6.27 -8.71
CA ARG A 154 24.00 -6.05 -7.65
C ARG A 154 24.17 -4.58 -7.25
N THR A 155 23.92 -3.64 -8.16
CA THR A 155 24.14 -2.22 -7.90
C THR A 155 22.83 -1.43 -7.87
N THR A 156 22.13 -1.32 -8.99
CA THR A 156 20.99 -0.40 -9.15
C THR A 156 19.81 -0.84 -8.30
N ALA A 157 19.40 -2.10 -8.40
CA ALA A 157 18.28 -2.64 -7.63
C ALA A 157 18.61 -2.75 -6.14
N HIS A 158 19.79 -3.30 -5.82
CA HIS A 158 20.26 -3.41 -4.44
C HIS A 158 20.29 -2.07 -3.70
N SER A 159 20.83 -1.02 -4.31
CA SER A 159 20.89 0.31 -3.67
C SER A 159 19.52 0.96 -3.50
N ILE A 160 18.54 0.68 -4.38
CA ILE A 160 17.15 1.11 -4.18
C ILE A 160 16.57 0.42 -2.95
N ALA A 161 16.64 -0.91 -2.92
CA ALA A 161 16.12 -1.70 -1.81
C ALA A 161 16.76 -1.32 -0.46
N ARG A 162 18.08 -1.11 -0.45
CA ARG A 162 18.81 -0.69 0.75
C ARG A 162 18.38 0.70 1.24
N GLN A 163 18.07 1.62 0.33
CA GLN A 163 17.68 2.98 0.69
C GLN A 163 16.28 3.04 1.30
N PHE A 164 15.32 2.32 0.71
CA PHE A 164 13.90 2.49 1.06
C PHE A 164 13.34 1.36 1.93
N GLY A 165 13.96 0.17 1.94
CA GLY A 165 13.49 -1.03 2.64
C GLY A 165 12.24 -1.67 2.03
N HIS A 166 11.30 -0.86 1.56
CA HIS A 166 10.09 -1.23 0.86
C HIS A 166 9.86 -0.28 -0.33
N VAL A 167 9.43 -0.82 -1.47
CA VAL A 167 9.08 -0.07 -2.69
C VAL A 167 7.79 -0.65 -3.24
N ASP A 168 6.76 0.18 -3.39
CA ASP A 168 5.49 -0.23 -3.97
C ASP A 168 5.58 -0.29 -5.50
N TYR A 169 6.13 0.76 -6.11
CA TYR A 169 6.27 0.86 -7.56
C TYR A 169 7.69 1.24 -7.97
N LEU A 170 8.24 0.52 -8.95
CA LEU A 170 9.54 0.82 -9.54
C LEU A 170 9.39 1.02 -11.06
N PHE A 171 9.59 2.24 -11.53
CA PHE A 171 9.53 2.61 -12.95
C PHE A 171 10.91 2.50 -13.59
N VAL A 172 11.04 1.63 -14.59
CA VAL A 172 12.32 1.33 -15.25
C VAL A 172 12.20 1.45 -16.76
N GLY A 173 12.95 2.39 -17.33
CA GLY A 173 13.10 2.54 -18.77
C GLY A 173 13.78 1.32 -19.43
N ALA A 174 13.19 0.82 -20.51
CA ALA A 174 13.65 -0.35 -21.25
C ALA A 174 14.38 0.04 -22.55
N GLY A 175 15.70 -0.15 -22.56
CA GLY A 175 16.53 -0.14 -23.77
C GLY A 175 16.90 -1.58 -24.16
N THR A 176 18.13 -2.01 -23.86
CA THR A 176 18.53 -3.42 -23.98
C THR A 176 17.81 -4.36 -23.01
N THR A 177 16.98 -3.83 -22.12
CA THR A 177 16.32 -4.49 -20.97
C THR A 177 17.24 -4.93 -19.83
N GLY A 178 18.56 -4.75 -19.93
CA GLY A 178 19.49 -5.13 -18.85
C GLY A 178 19.17 -4.51 -17.48
N THR A 179 18.91 -3.20 -17.43
CA THR A 179 18.49 -2.53 -16.18
C THR A 179 17.16 -3.10 -15.66
N LEU A 180 16.16 -3.24 -16.53
CA LEU A 180 14.84 -3.77 -16.19
C LEU A 180 14.96 -5.19 -15.62
N MET A 181 15.67 -6.08 -16.30
CA MET A 181 15.86 -7.47 -15.90
C MET A 181 16.67 -7.60 -14.62
N GLY A 182 17.69 -6.77 -14.41
CA GLY A 182 18.41 -6.73 -13.14
C GLY A 182 17.52 -6.31 -11.97
N CYS A 183 16.64 -5.32 -12.17
CA CYS A 183 15.64 -4.94 -11.18
C CYS A 183 14.63 -6.07 -10.93
N VAL A 184 14.07 -6.67 -11.98
CA VAL A 184 13.13 -7.80 -11.87
C VAL A 184 13.73 -8.96 -11.08
N GLN A 185 14.93 -9.40 -11.43
CA GLN A 185 15.61 -10.50 -10.75
C GLN A 185 15.79 -10.21 -9.26
N TYR A 186 16.30 -9.03 -8.90
CA TYR A 186 16.56 -8.66 -7.51
C TYR A 186 15.27 -8.52 -6.69
N PHE A 187 14.29 -7.76 -7.18
CA PHE A 187 13.07 -7.50 -6.42
C PHE A 187 12.17 -8.73 -6.33
N ARG A 188 12.13 -9.59 -7.35
CA ARG A 188 11.40 -10.87 -7.25
C ARG A 188 11.96 -11.76 -6.14
N GLU A 189 13.29 -11.78 -5.96
CA GLU A 189 13.95 -12.59 -4.94
C GLU A 189 13.81 -12.00 -3.53
N HIS A 190 13.99 -10.69 -3.37
CA HIS A 190 14.12 -10.05 -2.05
C HIS A 190 12.88 -9.28 -1.59
N HIS A 191 12.07 -8.77 -2.52
CA HIS A 191 10.93 -7.90 -2.25
C HIS A 191 9.76 -8.17 -3.24
N PRO A 192 9.17 -9.38 -3.23
CA PRO A 192 8.27 -9.86 -4.29
C PRO A 192 6.95 -9.07 -4.43
N ARG A 193 6.67 -8.14 -3.51
CA ARG A 193 5.50 -7.25 -3.58
C ARG A 193 5.74 -5.99 -4.42
N THR A 194 6.98 -5.66 -4.76
CA THR A 194 7.30 -4.50 -5.58
C THR A 194 6.75 -4.66 -6.99
N ARG A 195 5.90 -3.72 -7.42
CA ARG A 195 5.32 -3.67 -8.75
C ARG A 195 6.29 -2.97 -9.70
N ILE A 196 6.93 -3.73 -10.58
CA ILE A 196 7.85 -3.16 -11.57
C ILE A 196 7.08 -2.74 -12.81
N VAL A 197 7.11 -1.45 -13.11
CA VAL A 197 6.54 -0.87 -14.33
C VAL A 197 7.66 -0.69 -15.34
N ALA A 198 7.64 -1.50 -16.39
CA ALA A 198 8.49 -1.31 -17.55
C ALA A 198 8.02 -0.09 -18.33
N VAL A 199 8.93 0.83 -18.67
CA VAL A 199 8.62 2.03 -19.45
C VAL A 199 9.34 1.95 -20.78
N ASP A 200 8.61 2.11 -21.87
CA ASP A 200 9.19 2.17 -23.22
C ASP A 200 8.53 3.28 -24.05
N SER A 201 9.06 3.55 -25.23
CA SER A 201 8.54 4.57 -26.15
C SER A 201 7.62 3.94 -27.19
N VAL A 202 6.51 4.61 -27.51
CA VAL A 202 5.63 4.21 -28.62
C VAL A 202 6.45 4.07 -29.91
N GLY A 203 6.21 2.97 -30.64
CA GLY A 203 6.98 2.58 -31.83
C GLY A 203 8.19 1.67 -31.55
N SER A 204 8.49 1.39 -30.28
CA SER A 204 9.43 0.32 -29.90
C SER A 204 8.83 -1.06 -30.15
N VAL A 205 9.66 -2.07 -30.41
CA VAL A 205 9.24 -3.48 -30.54
C VAL A 205 9.73 -4.37 -29.38
N THR A 206 10.38 -3.79 -28.36
CA THR A 206 10.97 -4.53 -27.22
C THR A 206 9.97 -5.52 -26.60
N PHE A 207 8.71 -5.09 -26.45
CA PHE A 207 7.64 -5.84 -25.79
C PHE A 207 6.61 -6.42 -26.77
N GLY A 208 6.93 -6.52 -28.06
CA GLY A 208 6.01 -7.00 -29.10
C GLY A 208 4.97 -5.98 -29.56
N THR A 209 5.13 -4.71 -29.16
CA THR A 209 4.32 -3.59 -29.63
C THR A 209 4.62 -3.21 -31.09
N PRO A 210 3.68 -2.54 -31.80
CA PRO A 210 3.88 -2.16 -33.20
C PRO A 210 5.11 -1.28 -33.42
N ALA A 211 5.88 -1.58 -34.46
CA ALA A 211 7.03 -0.78 -34.85
C ALA A 211 6.60 0.61 -35.35
N GLY A 212 7.33 1.63 -34.94
CA GLY A 212 7.09 3.02 -35.32
C GLY A 212 8.39 3.82 -35.33
N ARG A 213 8.36 4.97 -36.01
CA ARG A 213 9.52 5.85 -36.07
C ARG A 213 9.76 6.50 -34.71
N ARG A 214 11.02 6.51 -34.28
CA ARG A 214 11.48 7.08 -33.01
C ARG A 214 12.71 7.96 -33.25
N PHE A 215 12.85 9.01 -32.47
CA PHE A 215 13.90 10.02 -32.60
C PHE A 215 14.75 10.19 -31.34
N ILE A 216 14.26 9.76 -30.18
CA ILE A 216 14.95 9.84 -28.90
C ILE A 216 15.76 8.55 -28.69
N PRO A 217 17.10 8.64 -28.59
CA PRO A 217 17.94 7.47 -28.33
C PRO A 217 17.88 7.02 -26.87
N GLY A 218 18.15 5.74 -26.62
CA GLY A 218 18.39 5.16 -25.29
C GLY A 218 17.26 4.28 -24.77
N LEU A 219 16.02 4.53 -25.16
CA LEU A 219 14.85 3.68 -24.91
C LEU A 219 14.36 3.04 -26.21
N GLY A 220 13.76 1.86 -26.09
CA GLY A 220 13.16 1.11 -27.16
C GLY A 220 14.14 0.54 -28.19
N THR A 221 13.83 -0.64 -28.71
CA THR A 221 14.66 -1.31 -29.71
C THR A 221 13.90 -1.57 -31.00
N SER A 222 14.64 -1.88 -32.07
CA SER A 222 14.09 -2.36 -33.36
C SER A 222 14.07 -3.89 -33.46
N GLN A 223 14.58 -4.57 -32.43
CA GLN A 223 14.57 -6.02 -32.29
C GLN A 223 14.43 -6.36 -30.80
N ARG A 224 13.61 -7.37 -30.48
CA ARG A 224 13.43 -7.85 -29.10
C ARG A 224 14.78 -8.34 -28.54
N PRO A 225 15.31 -7.75 -27.44
CA PRO A 225 16.57 -8.19 -26.86
C PRO A 225 16.49 -9.64 -26.35
N PRO A 226 17.50 -10.50 -26.61
CA PRO A 226 17.51 -11.87 -26.10
C PRO A 226 17.48 -12.00 -24.58
N ILE A 227 18.06 -11.05 -23.84
CA ILE A 227 18.01 -11.02 -22.38
C ILE A 227 16.64 -10.66 -21.79
N PHE A 228 15.67 -10.25 -22.61
CA PHE A 228 14.36 -9.85 -22.12
C PHE A 228 13.48 -11.06 -21.77
N ASP A 229 13.02 -11.06 -20.53
CA ASP A 229 12.02 -11.98 -19.99
C ASP A 229 10.81 -11.17 -19.47
N PRO A 230 9.57 -11.42 -19.94
CA PRO A 230 8.40 -10.73 -19.43
C PRO A 230 8.02 -11.14 -17.99
N GLU A 231 8.52 -12.27 -17.47
CA GLU A 231 8.16 -12.75 -16.14
C GLU A 231 8.58 -11.76 -15.04
N GLY A 232 7.66 -11.44 -14.11
CA GLY A 232 7.93 -10.55 -12.97
C GLY A 232 7.76 -9.05 -13.24
N ILE A 233 7.34 -8.66 -14.45
CA ILE A 233 6.92 -7.28 -14.76
C ILE A 233 5.44 -7.14 -14.39
N HIS A 234 5.08 -6.09 -13.65
CA HIS A 234 3.68 -5.82 -13.27
C HIS A 234 2.91 -5.17 -14.42
N ALA A 235 3.52 -4.18 -15.08
CA ALA A 235 2.91 -3.50 -16.21
C ALA A 235 3.95 -2.92 -17.16
N LEU A 236 3.52 -2.65 -18.39
CA LEU A 236 4.21 -1.88 -19.41
C LEU A 236 3.48 -0.56 -19.63
N GLU A 237 4.24 0.54 -19.62
CA GLU A 237 3.77 1.88 -20.01
C GLU A 237 4.51 2.35 -21.27
N MET A 238 3.76 2.54 -22.36
CA MET A 238 4.25 3.01 -23.64
C MET A 238 4.06 4.53 -23.77
N VAL A 239 5.15 5.29 -23.74
CA VAL A 239 5.09 6.75 -23.73
C VAL A 239 5.36 7.32 -25.13
N PRO A 240 4.47 8.16 -25.68
CA PRO A 240 4.76 8.92 -26.90
C PRO A 240 5.98 9.85 -26.74
N GLU A 241 6.86 9.89 -27.74
CA GLU A 241 8.07 10.73 -27.67
C GLU A 241 7.77 12.23 -27.53
N ALA A 242 6.66 12.72 -28.09
CA ALA A 242 6.20 14.10 -27.91
C ALA A 242 6.02 14.45 -26.41
N ARG A 243 5.47 13.54 -25.61
CA ARG A 243 5.34 13.72 -24.16
C ARG A 243 6.68 13.68 -23.44
N SER A 244 7.61 12.86 -23.93
CA SER A 244 8.99 12.81 -23.40
C SER A 244 9.71 14.14 -23.65
N VAL A 245 9.59 14.70 -24.86
CA VAL A 245 10.15 16.02 -25.21
C VAL A 245 9.54 17.12 -24.34
N ALA A 246 8.20 17.18 -24.28
CA ALA A 246 7.49 18.17 -23.47
C ALA A 246 7.88 18.07 -21.98
N MET A 247 7.94 16.86 -21.43
CA MET A 247 8.34 16.63 -20.04
C MET A 247 9.79 17.09 -19.78
N ALA A 248 10.74 16.76 -20.67
CA ALA A 248 12.13 17.19 -20.53
C ALA A 248 12.27 18.71 -20.47
N ARG A 249 11.53 19.42 -21.32
CA ARG A 249 11.54 20.88 -21.42
C ARG A 249 10.83 21.52 -20.23
N LEU A 250 9.71 20.95 -19.79
CA LEU A 250 8.99 21.38 -18.59
C LEU A 250 9.89 21.29 -17.36
N LEU A 251 10.56 20.15 -17.15
CA LEU A 251 11.49 19.94 -16.03
C LEU A 251 12.65 20.95 -16.05
N ALA A 252 13.23 21.20 -17.21
CA ALA A 252 14.30 22.18 -17.34
C ALA A 252 13.84 23.59 -16.94
N ARG A 253 12.68 24.04 -17.44
CA ARG A 253 12.18 25.41 -17.23
C ARG A 253 11.58 25.64 -15.84
N THR A 254 10.95 24.62 -15.26
CA THR A 254 10.19 24.77 -14.00
C THR A 254 10.93 24.24 -12.78
N ARG A 255 11.88 23.33 -12.95
CA ARG A 255 12.62 22.67 -11.86
C ARG A 255 14.14 22.83 -11.97
N GLY A 256 14.65 23.46 -13.01
CA GLY A 256 16.10 23.56 -13.26
C GLY A 256 16.75 22.20 -13.56
N MET A 257 15.94 21.21 -13.99
CA MET A 257 16.40 19.84 -14.20
C MET A 257 16.60 19.56 -15.70
N LEU A 258 17.85 19.63 -16.15
CA LEU A 258 18.24 19.29 -17.52
C LEU A 258 18.50 17.77 -17.63
N VAL A 259 17.45 17.00 -17.93
CA VAL A 259 17.48 15.53 -17.91
C VAL A 259 17.56 14.91 -19.30
N GLY A 260 18.11 13.70 -19.40
CA GLY A 260 18.12 12.96 -20.67
C GLY A 260 16.73 12.51 -21.11
N GLY A 261 16.59 12.19 -22.39
CA GLY A 261 15.30 11.80 -22.97
C GLY A 261 14.64 10.62 -22.27
N SER A 262 15.44 9.60 -21.92
CA SER A 262 14.95 8.42 -21.20
C SER A 262 14.41 8.74 -19.79
N THR A 263 15.03 9.68 -19.09
CA THR A 263 14.56 10.18 -17.79
C THR A 263 13.20 10.86 -17.95
N ALA A 264 13.06 11.72 -18.95
CA ALA A 264 11.80 12.42 -19.20
C ALA A 264 10.66 11.46 -19.59
N THR A 265 10.95 10.41 -20.34
CA THR A 265 10.00 9.32 -20.65
C THR A 265 9.53 8.61 -19.38
N VAL A 266 10.45 8.23 -18.49
CA VAL A 266 10.11 7.57 -17.21
C VAL A 266 9.26 8.47 -16.31
N ILE A 267 9.60 9.77 -16.22
CA ILE A 267 8.80 10.72 -15.43
C ILE A 267 7.41 10.94 -16.05
N ALA A 268 7.30 10.98 -17.38
CA ALA A 268 6.02 11.02 -18.06
C ALA A 268 5.18 9.76 -17.80
N ALA A 269 5.80 8.58 -17.70
CA ALA A 269 5.11 7.35 -17.30
C ALA A 269 4.59 7.43 -15.85
N VAL A 270 5.40 7.92 -14.90
CA VAL A 270 4.94 8.15 -13.51
C VAL A 270 3.73 9.09 -13.49
N HIS A 271 3.75 10.15 -14.29
CA HIS A 271 2.61 11.06 -14.43
C HIS A 271 1.36 10.37 -15.03
N ALA A 272 1.53 9.49 -16.03
CA ALA A 272 0.42 8.72 -16.61
C ALA A 272 -0.23 7.75 -15.60
N TRP A 273 0.52 7.35 -14.57
CA TRP A 273 0.08 6.45 -13.51
C TRP A 273 -0.55 7.14 -12.29
N ARG A 274 -0.74 8.47 -12.33
CA ARG A 274 -1.25 9.28 -11.20
C ARG A 274 -2.60 8.86 -10.62
N GLU A 275 -3.45 8.17 -11.38
CA GLU A 275 -4.74 7.64 -10.91
C GLU A 275 -4.67 6.16 -10.50
N ARG A 276 -3.56 5.48 -10.82
CA ARG A 276 -3.34 4.04 -10.54
C ARG A 276 -2.49 3.81 -9.30
N ILE A 277 -1.73 4.81 -8.88
CA ILE A 277 -0.85 4.75 -7.70
C ILE A 277 -1.62 5.21 -6.47
N GLU A 278 -1.69 4.34 -5.47
CA GLU A 278 -2.37 4.61 -4.21
C GLU A 278 -1.67 5.72 -3.41
N PRO A 279 -2.41 6.61 -2.72
CA PRO A 279 -1.80 7.64 -1.88
C PRO A 279 -0.86 7.04 -0.81
N GLY A 280 0.32 7.62 -0.68
CA GLY A 280 1.34 7.17 0.29
C GLY A 280 2.21 6.00 -0.18
N ALA A 281 2.03 5.50 -1.41
CA ALA A 281 2.90 4.50 -1.99
C ALA A 281 4.35 5.01 -2.15
N VAL A 282 5.33 4.14 -1.90
CA VAL A 282 6.75 4.42 -2.15
C VAL A 282 7.04 4.16 -3.63
N VAL A 283 7.13 5.24 -4.40
CA VAL A 283 7.39 5.21 -5.85
C VAL A 283 8.84 5.57 -6.13
N VAL A 284 9.53 4.75 -6.91
CA VAL A 284 10.91 4.99 -7.36
C VAL A 284 10.97 4.98 -8.88
N ALA A 285 11.68 5.95 -9.46
CA ALA A 285 11.90 6.07 -10.90
C ALA A 285 13.40 6.19 -11.20
N LEU A 286 13.85 5.71 -12.36
CA LEU A 286 15.25 5.80 -12.77
C LEU A 286 15.52 6.98 -13.70
N SER A 287 16.60 7.72 -13.43
CA SER A 287 17.17 8.73 -14.34
C SER A 287 18.52 8.26 -14.88
N PRO A 288 18.57 7.73 -16.12
CA PRO A 288 19.78 7.10 -16.66
C PRO A 288 20.93 8.05 -16.99
N ASP A 289 20.62 9.27 -17.47
CA ASP A 289 21.59 10.23 -18.00
C ASP A 289 21.06 11.68 -17.95
N TRP A 290 21.98 12.62 -18.19
CA TRP A 290 21.73 14.06 -18.20
C TRP A 290 21.37 14.60 -19.59
N GLY A 291 20.77 15.80 -19.61
CA GLY A 291 20.20 16.41 -20.81
C GLY A 291 21.18 17.15 -21.72
N GLU A 292 22.44 17.38 -21.32
CA GLU A 292 23.44 18.08 -22.13
C GLU A 292 23.71 17.41 -23.47
N ARG A 293 23.51 16.08 -23.53
CA ARG A 293 23.69 15.26 -24.75
C ARG A 293 22.57 15.46 -25.77
N TYR A 294 21.51 16.14 -25.36
CA TYR A 294 20.28 16.31 -26.10
C TYR A 294 20.00 17.78 -26.44
N LEU A 295 20.99 18.68 -26.25
CA LEU A 295 20.84 20.11 -26.53
C LEU A 295 20.46 20.39 -27.99
N ASP A 296 21.06 19.66 -28.93
CA ASP A 296 20.77 19.78 -30.37
C ASP A 296 19.50 19.02 -30.81
N THR A 297 18.70 18.51 -29.86
CA THR A 297 17.50 17.69 -30.13
C THR A 297 16.32 18.11 -29.26
N LEU A 298 16.07 17.42 -28.14
CA LEU A 298 14.92 17.64 -27.24
C LEU A 298 14.80 19.10 -26.77
N TYR A 299 15.93 19.79 -26.66
CA TYR A 299 16.01 21.17 -26.20
C TYR A 299 16.13 22.20 -27.33
N ASP A 300 16.27 21.75 -28.59
CA ASP A 300 16.32 22.61 -29.77
C ASP A 300 14.92 22.80 -30.38
N ASP A 301 14.44 24.04 -30.39
CA ASP A 301 13.06 24.35 -30.80
C ASP A 301 12.80 24.03 -32.28
N GLN A 302 13.82 24.19 -33.13
CA GLN A 302 13.73 23.86 -34.55
C GLN A 302 13.56 22.35 -34.73
N TRP A 303 14.42 21.55 -34.10
CA TRP A 303 14.35 20.10 -34.14
C TRP A 303 13.01 19.58 -33.60
N VAL A 304 12.53 20.12 -32.48
CA VAL A 304 11.21 19.72 -31.92
C VAL A 304 10.08 20.04 -32.90
N THR A 305 10.08 21.24 -33.48
CA THR A 305 9.05 21.65 -34.45
C THR A 305 9.05 20.76 -35.69
N GLU A 306 10.23 20.45 -36.23
CA GLU A 306 10.40 19.61 -37.42
C GLU A 306 9.99 18.15 -37.20
N ARG A 307 10.16 17.62 -35.98
CA ARG A 307 9.93 16.19 -35.68
C ARG A 307 8.57 15.91 -35.05
N PHE A 308 8.06 16.82 -34.23
CA PHE A 308 6.88 16.61 -33.39
C PHE A 308 5.82 17.70 -33.52
N GLY A 309 6.06 18.75 -34.30
CA GLY A 309 5.14 19.87 -34.45
C GLY A 309 5.35 20.98 -33.40
N PRO A 310 4.95 22.22 -33.72
CA PRO A 310 5.14 23.38 -32.83
C PRO A 310 4.34 23.29 -31.52
N GLU A 311 3.25 22.53 -31.50
CA GLU A 311 2.38 22.33 -30.33
C GLU A 311 3.12 21.74 -29.13
N VAL A 312 4.12 20.88 -29.37
CA VAL A 312 4.90 20.22 -28.31
C VAL A 312 5.72 21.22 -27.49
N LEU A 313 6.11 22.36 -28.09
CA LEU A 313 6.87 23.40 -27.39
C LEU A 313 6.07 24.07 -26.26
N GLY A 314 4.74 24.06 -26.36
CA GLY A 314 3.83 24.70 -25.41
C GLY A 314 3.08 23.74 -24.48
N MET A 315 3.32 22.43 -24.59
CA MET A 315 2.63 21.43 -23.79
C MET A 315 2.93 21.60 -22.29
N THR A 316 1.88 21.44 -21.49
CA THR A 316 1.88 21.44 -20.03
C THR A 316 1.49 20.06 -19.50
N LEU A 317 1.57 19.84 -18.18
CA LEU A 317 1.10 18.58 -17.58
C LEU A 317 -0.39 18.32 -17.82
N ALA A 318 -1.21 19.37 -17.97
CA ALA A 318 -2.63 19.21 -18.23
C ALA A 318 -2.91 18.54 -19.59
N ASP A 319 -1.97 18.67 -20.54
CA ASP A 319 -2.06 18.07 -21.87
C ASP A 319 -1.68 16.57 -21.88
N PHE A 320 -1.22 16.02 -20.75
CA PHE A 320 -0.79 14.63 -20.62
C PHE A 320 -1.98 13.75 -20.19
N SER A 321 -2.92 13.54 -21.12
CA SER A 321 -4.08 12.66 -20.91
C SER A 321 -3.65 11.22 -20.61
N ILE A 322 -4.41 10.53 -19.76
CA ILE A 322 -4.22 9.08 -19.57
C ILE A 322 -4.81 8.39 -20.79
N GLU A 323 -3.99 7.63 -21.51
CA GLU A 323 -4.41 6.86 -22.68
C GLU A 323 -4.38 5.37 -22.30
N PRO A 324 -5.54 4.72 -22.11
CA PRO A 324 -5.60 3.34 -21.62
C PRO A 324 -4.82 2.34 -22.49
N ASP A 325 -4.83 2.54 -23.82
CA ASP A 325 -4.18 1.65 -24.79
C ASP A 325 -2.64 1.68 -24.74
N HIS A 326 -2.08 2.61 -23.97
CA HIS A 326 -0.64 2.72 -23.73
C HIS A 326 -0.17 2.00 -22.47
N THR A 327 -1.09 1.57 -21.59
CA THR A 327 -0.77 0.77 -20.41
C THR A 327 -1.19 -0.68 -20.64
N THR A 328 -0.24 -1.61 -20.61
CA THR A 328 -0.52 -3.05 -20.56
C THR A 328 -0.18 -3.59 -19.18
N CYS A 329 -1.17 -3.91 -18.37
CA CYS A 329 -0.93 -4.66 -17.13
C CYS A 329 -0.69 -6.12 -17.51
N PHE A 330 0.50 -6.63 -17.20
CA PHE A 330 0.73 -8.08 -17.31
C PHE A 330 0.00 -8.71 -16.14
N ASP A 331 -0.72 -9.80 -16.39
CA ASP A 331 -1.52 -10.51 -15.38
C ASP A 331 -0.73 -10.61 -14.08
N THR A 332 -1.05 -9.71 -13.17
CA THR A 332 -0.67 -9.86 -11.79
C THR A 332 -1.59 -10.95 -11.31
N PRO A 333 -1.11 -12.01 -10.63
CA PRO A 333 -2.00 -12.97 -10.02
C PRO A 333 -3.07 -12.17 -9.29
N GLN A 334 -4.32 -12.33 -9.71
CA GLN A 334 -5.46 -11.70 -9.06
C GLN A 334 -5.25 -11.94 -7.57
N ALA A 335 -5.09 -10.87 -6.77
CA ALA A 335 -4.66 -11.01 -5.39
C ALA A 335 -5.52 -12.08 -4.74
N GLY A 336 -4.91 -13.22 -4.36
CA GLY A 336 -5.66 -14.42 -3.99
C GLY A 336 -6.68 -14.08 -2.92
N PHE A 337 -7.82 -14.77 -2.96
CA PHE A 337 -8.75 -14.69 -1.84
C PHE A 337 -8.10 -15.36 -0.63
N HIS A 338 -8.07 -14.70 0.52
CA HIS A 338 -7.49 -15.27 1.72
C HIS A 338 -8.55 -15.61 2.77
N VAL A 339 -8.27 -16.64 3.56
CA VAL A 339 -9.02 -16.94 4.79
C VAL A 339 -8.09 -16.73 5.99
N VAL A 340 -8.54 -15.95 6.97
CA VAL A 340 -7.88 -15.78 8.26
C VAL A 340 -8.72 -16.46 9.33
N ASP A 341 -8.20 -17.56 9.86
CA ASP A 341 -8.91 -18.37 10.86
C ASP A 341 -8.96 -17.68 12.24
N GLY A 342 -9.85 -18.19 13.10
CA GLY A 342 -10.06 -17.64 14.44
C GLY A 342 -8.87 -17.77 15.40
N ARG A 343 -7.95 -18.71 15.17
CA ARG A 343 -6.72 -18.82 15.97
C ARG A 343 -5.77 -17.69 15.62
N SER A 344 -5.60 -17.43 14.32
CA SER A 344 -4.79 -16.33 13.81
C SER A 344 -5.34 -14.97 14.26
N VAL A 345 -6.67 -14.76 14.15
CA VAL A 345 -7.33 -13.55 14.66
C VAL A 345 -7.11 -13.38 16.17
N ALA A 346 -7.26 -14.45 16.96
CA ALA A 346 -7.06 -14.39 18.41
C ALA A 346 -5.62 -14.00 18.77
N GLN A 347 -4.62 -14.63 18.14
CA GLN A 347 -3.21 -14.36 18.41
C GLN A 347 -2.81 -12.92 18.05
N LEU A 348 -3.31 -12.41 16.93
CA LEU A 348 -3.03 -11.03 16.49
C LEU A 348 -3.68 -9.99 17.40
N LEU A 349 -4.91 -10.25 17.88
CA LEU A 349 -5.58 -9.39 18.85
C LEU A 349 -4.88 -9.40 20.22
N ASP A 350 -4.42 -10.56 20.68
CA ASP A 350 -3.72 -10.71 21.96
C ASP A 350 -2.32 -10.08 21.94
N ALA A 351 -1.67 -10.03 20.76
CA ALA A 351 -0.33 -9.46 20.61
C ALA A 351 -0.31 -7.93 20.72
N ASP A 352 -1.36 -7.24 20.24
CA ASP A 352 -1.48 -5.79 20.29
C ASP A 352 -2.94 -5.35 20.50
N PRO A 353 -3.47 -5.52 21.73
CA PRO A 353 -4.85 -5.16 22.04
C PRO A 353 -5.08 -3.65 21.99
N LEU A 354 -4.06 -2.83 22.29
CA LEU A 354 -4.17 -1.37 22.32
C LEU A 354 -4.34 -0.77 20.93
N ALA A 355 -3.78 -1.38 19.89
CA ALA A 355 -4.04 -0.95 18.51
C ALA A 355 -5.54 -0.96 18.15
N CYS A 356 -6.34 -1.84 18.77
CA CYS A 356 -7.78 -1.87 18.50
C CYS A 356 -8.50 -0.62 19.03
N ILE A 357 -8.04 -0.03 20.15
CA ILE A 357 -8.56 1.24 20.66
C ILE A 357 -8.33 2.35 19.64
N GLU A 358 -7.14 2.38 19.05
CA GLU A 358 -6.78 3.37 18.04
C GLU A 358 -7.55 3.18 16.73
N ASP A 359 -7.72 1.93 16.26
CA ASP A 359 -8.54 1.63 15.08
C ASP A 359 -9.97 2.15 15.25
N VAL A 360 -10.59 1.87 16.39
CA VAL A 360 -11.97 2.29 16.70
C VAL A 360 -12.06 3.81 16.85
N ARG A 361 -11.09 4.43 17.53
CA ARG A 361 -11.02 5.89 17.67
C ARG A 361 -10.96 6.56 16.31
N GLN A 362 -10.08 6.10 15.44
CA GLN A 362 -9.91 6.68 14.11
C GLN A 362 -11.17 6.44 13.24
N ALA A 363 -11.79 5.26 13.33
CA ALA A 363 -13.02 4.96 12.61
C ALA A 363 -14.19 5.85 13.04
N TYR A 364 -14.31 6.18 14.33
CA TYR A 364 -15.31 7.16 14.80
C TYR A 364 -15.06 8.56 14.24
N LEU A 365 -13.82 9.03 14.24
CA LEU A 365 -13.46 10.34 13.69
C LEU A 365 -13.65 10.42 12.16
N ASP A 366 -13.35 9.34 11.45
CA ASP A 366 -13.61 9.25 10.01
C ASP A 366 -15.10 9.20 9.71
N HIS A 367 -15.89 8.51 10.53
CA HIS A 367 -17.34 8.47 10.40
C HIS A 367 -17.98 9.84 10.63
N GLU A 368 -17.65 10.53 11.73
CA GLU A 368 -18.15 11.87 12.04
C GLU A 368 -17.79 12.88 10.95
N ALA A 369 -16.59 12.77 10.38
CA ALA A 369 -16.15 13.65 9.30
C ALA A 369 -16.70 13.29 7.91
N GLY A 370 -17.65 12.35 7.82
CA GLY A 370 -18.28 11.93 6.56
C GLY A 370 -17.37 11.12 5.62
N ARG A 371 -16.24 10.59 6.11
CA ARG A 371 -15.30 9.73 5.34
C ARG A 371 -15.63 8.25 5.45
N SER A 372 -16.92 7.93 5.47
CA SER A 372 -17.39 6.56 5.53
C SER A 372 -18.82 6.43 5.02
N VAL A 373 -19.18 5.22 4.62
CA VAL A 373 -20.55 4.85 4.30
C VAL A 373 -20.95 3.70 5.23
N ASN A 374 -21.93 3.95 6.11
CA ASN A 374 -22.44 2.95 7.05
C ASN A 374 -23.97 2.85 6.95
N PRO A 375 -24.50 2.03 6.01
CA PRO A 375 -25.94 1.81 5.87
C PRO A 375 -26.57 1.12 7.09
N ASP A 376 -27.90 1.13 7.12
CA ASP A 376 -28.68 0.42 8.14
C ASP A 376 -28.32 -1.08 8.21
N SER A 377 -28.34 -1.63 9.42
CA SER A 377 -28.17 -3.08 9.63
C SER A 377 -29.37 -3.85 9.10
N TYR A 378 -29.12 -4.87 8.27
CA TYR A 378 -30.16 -5.72 7.69
C TYR A 378 -30.35 -6.99 8.53
N PHE A 379 -31.59 -7.26 8.93
CA PHE A 379 -31.95 -8.40 9.77
C PHE A 379 -32.80 -9.41 8.99
N LEU A 380 -32.25 -10.59 8.75
CA LEU A 380 -33.05 -11.76 8.36
C LEU A 380 -33.65 -12.38 9.63
N ARG A 381 -34.98 -12.40 9.70
CA ARG A 381 -35.75 -12.95 10.82
C ARG A 381 -36.42 -14.27 10.43
N PHE A 382 -36.55 -15.17 11.39
CA PHE A 382 -37.21 -16.46 11.21
C PHE A 382 -38.57 -16.45 11.92
N PRO A 383 -39.71 -16.37 11.21
CA PRO A 383 -41.03 -16.24 11.84
C PRO A 383 -41.35 -17.35 12.85
N GLN A 384 -40.91 -18.59 12.56
CA GLN A 384 -41.11 -19.75 13.43
C GLN A 384 -40.11 -19.81 14.60
N GLN A 385 -39.04 -19.00 14.56
CA GLN A 385 -37.98 -18.96 15.57
C GLN A 385 -37.57 -17.50 15.83
N PRO A 386 -38.46 -16.69 16.43
CA PRO A 386 -38.31 -15.23 16.49
C PRO A 386 -37.08 -14.74 17.27
N ALA A 387 -36.50 -15.59 18.12
CA ALA A 387 -35.25 -15.31 18.83
C ALA A 387 -34.01 -15.32 17.90
N ASN A 388 -34.07 -16.07 16.79
CA ASN A 388 -32.97 -16.29 15.87
C ASN A 388 -32.96 -15.21 14.79
N ARG A 389 -31.75 -14.85 14.34
CA ARG A 389 -31.55 -13.87 13.27
C ARG A 389 -30.18 -14.00 12.61
N ILE A 390 -30.12 -13.61 11.35
CA ILE A 390 -28.87 -13.29 10.65
C ILE A 390 -28.82 -11.79 10.44
N ILE A 391 -27.65 -11.18 10.63
CA ILE A 391 -27.43 -9.74 10.52
C ILE A 391 -26.34 -9.47 9.50
N ALA A 392 -26.60 -8.55 8.58
CA ALA A 392 -25.65 -8.05 7.60
C ALA A 392 -25.35 -6.58 7.88
N LEU A 393 -24.06 -6.26 8.04
CA LEU A 393 -23.55 -4.91 8.28
C LEU A 393 -22.56 -4.55 7.18
N PRO A 394 -23.04 -4.12 5.99
CA PRO A 394 -22.16 -3.58 4.96
C PRO A 394 -21.60 -2.23 5.43
N ALA A 395 -20.36 -1.93 5.06
CA ALA A 395 -19.75 -0.64 5.36
C ALA A 395 -18.62 -0.31 4.39
N SER A 396 -18.24 0.96 4.35
CA SER A 396 -17.06 1.46 3.65
C SER A 396 -16.37 2.53 4.49
N LEU A 397 -15.05 2.46 4.60
CA LEU A 397 -14.18 3.49 5.16
C LEU A 397 -13.35 4.09 4.02
N GLU A 398 -13.31 5.41 3.93
CA GLU A 398 -12.61 6.18 2.88
C GLU A 398 -11.40 6.96 3.45
N GLY A 399 -11.06 6.73 4.71
CA GLY A 399 -9.95 7.40 5.39
C GLY A 399 -8.57 6.98 4.86
N ARG A 400 -7.54 7.14 5.70
CA ARG A 400 -6.13 6.85 5.34
C ARG A 400 -5.89 5.43 4.82
N GLN A 401 -6.75 4.49 5.19
CA GLN A 401 -6.66 3.09 4.79
C GLN A 401 -8.04 2.64 4.31
N PRO A 402 -8.36 2.88 3.03
CA PRO A 402 -9.70 2.63 2.53
C PRO A 402 -10.01 1.13 2.54
N VAL A 403 -11.22 0.79 2.96
CA VAL A 403 -11.70 -0.59 2.98
C VAL A 403 -13.21 -0.62 2.86
N THR A 404 -13.70 -1.49 1.98
CA THR A 404 -15.12 -1.79 1.85
C THR A 404 -15.32 -3.24 2.25
N GLY A 405 -16.48 -3.57 2.80
CA GLY A 405 -16.77 -4.95 3.13
C GLY A 405 -18.11 -5.12 3.81
N ILE A 406 -18.30 -6.32 4.35
CA ILE A 406 -19.51 -6.69 5.04
C ILE A 406 -19.20 -7.63 6.20
N LYS A 407 -19.75 -7.31 7.37
CA LYS A 407 -19.82 -8.28 8.47
C LYS A 407 -21.13 -9.05 8.39
N TRP A 408 -21.00 -10.37 8.41
CA TRP A 408 -22.13 -11.29 8.49
C TRP A 408 -22.15 -11.94 9.87
N ILE A 409 -23.27 -11.87 10.57
CA ILE A 409 -23.45 -12.39 11.92
C ILE A 409 -24.61 -13.38 11.93
N SER A 410 -24.39 -14.57 12.48
CA SER A 410 -25.44 -15.49 12.90
C SER A 410 -25.65 -15.37 14.40
N SER A 411 -26.88 -15.09 14.86
CA SER A 411 -27.22 -15.00 16.28
C SER A 411 -28.39 -15.92 16.61
N PHE A 412 -28.07 -17.03 17.29
CA PHE A 412 -29.00 -18.09 17.67
C PHE A 412 -28.89 -18.31 19.19
N PRO A 413 -29.73 -17.62 20.00
CA PRO A 413 -29.64 -17.69 21.47
C PRO A 413 -29.65 -19.10 22.06
N GLY A 414 -30.43 -20.03 21.50
CA GLY A 414 -30.51 -21.41 21.99
C GLY A 414 -29.22 -22.23 21.85
N ASN A 415 -28.22 -21.76 21.09
CA ASN A 415 -26.94 -22.46 20.94
C ASN A 415 -26.22 -22.71 22.28
N VAL A 416 -26.43 -21.85 23.27
CA VAL A 416 -25.80 -21.97 24.59
C VAL A 416 -26.22 -23.24 25.32
N GLU A 417 -27.44 -23.72 25.09
CA GLU A 417 -27.96 -24.97 25.68
C GLU A 417 -27.20 -26.20 25.16
N ALA A 418 -26.62 -26.11 23.96
CA ALA A 418 -25.79 -27.13 23.34
C ALA A 418 -24.28 -26.88 23.52
N GLY A 419 -23.89 -25.92 24.38
CA GLY A 419 -22.49 -25.55 24.61
C GLY A 419 -21.84 -24.75 23.46
N LEU A 420 -22.62 -24.32 22.48
CA LEU A 420 -22.16 -23.46 21.38
C LEU A 420 -22.28 -21.98 21.74
N GLN A 421 -21.48 -21.14 21.08
CA GLN A 421 -21.62 -19.69 21.23
C GLN A 421 -22.97 -19.23 20.66
N ARG A 422 -23.62 -18.29 21.37
CA ARG A 422 -24.86 -17.63 20.93
C ARG A 422 -24.73 -17.00 19.55
N ALA A 423 -23.56 -16.45 19.23
CA ALA A 423 -23.32 -15.79 17.96
C ALA A 423 -21.98 -16.20 17.35
N SER A 424 -21.95 -16.26 16.02
CA SER A 424 -20.75 -16.38 15.20
C SER A 424 -20.76 -15.32 14.12
N ALA A 425 -19.60 -14.85 13.69
CA ALA A 425 -19.50 -13.86 12.63
C ALA A 425 -18.31 -14.11 11.70
N VAL A 426 -18.47 -13.68 10.46
CA VAL A 426 -17.38 -13.55 9.48
C VAL A 426 -17.34 -12.13 8.92
N LEU A 427 -16.16 -11.69 8.51
CA LEU A 427 -15.93 -10.40 7.88
C LEU A 427 -15.34 -10.62 6.49
N LEU A 428 -16.06 -10.15 5.47
CA LEU A 428 -15.55 -10.12 4.10
C LEU A 428 -14.99 -8.73 3.81
N LEU A 429 -13.77 -8.69 3.29
CA LEU A 429 -13.11 -7.47 2.85
C LEU A 429 -13.05 -7.44 1.33
N ASN A 430 -13.45 -6.31 0.75
CA ASN A 430 -13.51 -6.04 -0.66
C ASN A 430 -12.52 -4.94 -1.03
N ARG A 431 -11.92 -5.05 -2.22
CA ARG A 431 -11.03 -4.02 -2.70
C ARG A 431 -11.85 -2.78 -3.09
N PRO A 432 -11.46 -1.57 -2.66
CA PRO A 432 -12.19 -0.36 -3.02
C PRO A 432 -12.16 -0.03 -4.52
N ASP A 433 -11.12 -0.47 -5.24
CA ASP A 433 -10.87 -0.16 -6.66
C ASP A 433 -11.78 -0.96 -7.62
N ASN A 434 -12.00 -2.25 -7.35
CA ASN A 434 -12.72 -3.14 -8.26
C ASN A 434 -13.85 -3.94 -7.60
N GLY A 435 -14.05 -3.79 -6.29
CA GLY A 435 -15.12 -4.44 -5.54
C GLY A 435 -14.94 -5.95 -5.29
N TYR A 436 -13.88 -6.59 -5.80
CA TYR A 436 -13.64 -8.02 -5.56
C TYR A 436 -13.32 -8.26 -4.09
N ALA A 437 -13.90 -9.32 -3.52
CA ALA A 437 -13.52 -9.78 -2.20
C ALA A 437 -12.07 -10.29 -2.25
N TYR A 438 -11.26 -9.98 -1.24
CA TYR A 438 -9.88 -10.46 -1.16
C TYR A 438 -9.58 -11.20 0.15
N ALA A 439 -10.46 -11.09 1.15
CA ALA A 439 -10.29 -11.80 2.42
C ALA A 439 -11.62 -12.14 3.10
N CYS A 440 -11.64 -13.26 3.82
CA CYS A 440 -12.63 -13.64 4.81
C CYS A 440 -11.96 -13.89 6.17
N LEU A 441 -12.41 -13.20 7.20
CA LEU A 441 -11.87 -13.32 8.56
C LEU A 441 -12.93 -13.86 9.51
N GLU A 442 -12.51 -14.66 10.49
CA GLU A 442 -13.32 -14.92 11.69
C GLU A 442 -13.57 -13.58 12.42
N ALA A 443 -14.83 -13.23 12.68
CA ALA A 443 -15.18 -11.89 13.14
C ALA A 443 -15.92 -11.84 14.49
N SER A 444 -16.13 -12.98 15.16
CA SER A 444 -16.76 -12.99 16.49
C SER A 444 -15.81 -12.36 17.52
N ARG A 445 -14.51 -12.65 17.43
CA ARG A 445 -13.49 -12.03 18.29
C ARG A 445 -13.25 -10.57 17.94
N ILE A 446 -13.25 -10.23 16.65
CA ILE A 446 -13.19 -8.84 16.17
C ILE A 446 -14.34 -8.03 16.77
N SER A 447 -15.56 -8.56 16.70
CA SER A 447 -16.76 -7.90 17.23
C SER A 447 -16.68 -7.64 18.74
N ALA A 448 -16.14 -8.58 19.51
CA ALA A 448 -15.98 -8.38 20.95
C ALA A 448 -14.89 -7.35 21.27
N MET A 449 -13.73 -7.44 20.60
CA MET A 449 -12.63 -6.51 20.85
C MET A 449 -12.99 -5.08 20.45
N ARG A 450 -13.62 -4.88 19.28
CA ARG A 450 -14.03 -3.53 18.87
C ARG A 450 -15.09 -2.94 19.80
N THR A 451 -15.99 -3.77 20.34
CA THR A 451 -17.00 -3.30 21.31
C THR A 451 -16.35 -2.94 22.64
N ALA A 452 -15.37 -3.72 23.08
CA ALA A 452 -14.55 -3.38 24.24
C ALA A 452 -13.79 -2.06 24.01
N ALA A 453 -13.16 -1.88 22.85
CA ALA A 453 -12.45 -0.65 22.50
C ALA A 453 -13.39 0.57 22.48
N SER A 454 -14.59 0.46 21.89
CA SER A 454 -15.61 1.50 21.96
C SER A 454 -15.97 1.85 23.40
N ALA A 455 -16.16 0.85 24.26
CA ALA A 455 -16.51 1.03 25.66
C ALA A 455 -15.37 1.70 26.46
N VAL A 456 -14.11 1.31 26.22
CA VAL A 456 -12.92 1.95 26.81
C VAL A 456 -12.84 3.42 26.41
N LEU A 457 -13.05 3.74 25.12
CA LEU A 457 -13.08 5.13 24.65
C LEU A 457 -14.24 5.91 25.28
N GLY A 458 -15.43 5.31 25.35
CA GLY A 458 -16.60 5.89 26.00
C GLY A 458 -16.34 6.22 27.46
N ALA A 459 -15.71 5.30 28.21
CA ALA A 459 -15.33 5.52 29.60
C ALA A 459 -14.26 6.61 29.73
N LEU A 460 -13.19 6.53 28.94
CA LEU A 460 -12.07 7.47 28.97
C LEU A 460 -12.53 8.92 28.76
N TRP A 461 -13.31 9.16 27.71
CA TRP A 461 -13.75 10.51 27.37
C TRP A 461 -14.88 11.01 28.27
N SER A 462 -15.75 10.13 28.76
CA SER A 462 -16.78 10.52 29.74
C SER A 462 -16.18 10.89 31.11
N LEU A 463 -15.01 10.35 31.46
CA LEU A 463 -14.28 10.65 32.70
C LEU A 463 -13.18 11.70 32.51
N GLY A 464 -13.18 12.45 31.41
CA GLY A 464 -12.20 13.52 31.17
C GLY A 464 -10.75 13.04 31.07
N GLY A 465 -10.53 11.82 30.54
CA GLY A 465 -9.22 11.22 30.36
C GLY A 465 -8.71 10.41 31.57
N GLN A 466 -9.48 10.31 32.65
CA GLN A 466 -9.10 9.53 33.82
C GLN A 466 -9.28 8.02 33.57
N ARG A 467 -8.30 7.23 34.02
CA ARG A 467 -8.30 5.76 33.96
C ARG A 467 -8.35 5.12 35.34
N SER A 468 -8.87 5.84 36.32
CA SER A 468 -8.98 5.37 37.69
C SER A 468 -10.40 5.63 38.18
N VAL A 469 -11.07 4.59 38.66
CA VAL A 469 -12.41 4.70 39.24
C VAL A 469 -12.44 3.98 40.59
N GLY A 470 -13.30 4.45 41.50
CA GLY A 470 -13.46 3.80 42.80
C GLY A 470 -14.06 2.42 42.63
N HIS A 471 -15.27 2.35 42.09
CA HIS A 471 -16.00 1.11 41.89
C HIS A 471 -16.36 0.86 40.42
N LEU A 472 -15.93 -0.29 39.88
CA LEU A 472 -16.41 -0.86 38.62
C LEU A 472 -17.46 -1.95 38.89
N ALA A 473 -18.63 -1.85 38.27
CA ALA A 473 -19.61 -2.94 38.26
C ALA A 473 -19.88 -3.47 36.85
N LEU A 474 -19.89 -4.79 36.73
CA LEU A 474 -20.18 -5.52 35.50
C LEU A 474 -21.53 -6.23 35.62
N VAL A 475 -22.54 -5.74 34.90
CA VAL A 475 -23.86 -6.37 34.79
C VAL A 475 -23.93 -7.16 33.49
N GLY A 476 -23.92 -8.49 33.62
CA GLY A 476 -23.70 -9.45 32.54
C GLY A 476 -22.24 -9.91 32.51
N ALA A 477 -22.03 -11.22 32.65
CA ALA A 477 -20.73 -11.86 32.79
C ALA A 477 -20.33 -12.70 31.55
N GLY A 478 -20.79 -12.27 30.37
CA GLY A 478 -20.52 -12.94 29.10
C GLY A 478 -19.17 -12.60 28.47
N PHE A 479 -18.98 -13.09 27.25
CA PHE A 479 -17.75 -12.91 26.46
C PHE A 479 -17.36 -11.43 26.24
N ILE A 480 -18.34 -10.53 26.06
CA ILE A 480 -18.09 -9.09 25.90
C ILE A 480 -17.55 -8.48 27.20
N ALA A 481 -18.15 -8.78 28.35
CA ALA A 481 -17.69 -8.28 29.64
C ALA A 481 -16.26 -8.73 29.94
N ARG A 482 -15.96 -10.01 29.70
CA ARG A 482 -14.60 -10.55 29.82
C ARG A 482 -13.59 -9.79 28.94
N THR A 483 -13.93 -9.61 27.66
CA THR A 483 -13.05 -8.92 26.70
C THR A 483 -12.84 -7.44 27.08
N LEU A 484 -13.88 -6.76 27.58
CA LEU A 484 -13.79 -5.39 28.06
C LEU A 484 -12.82 -5.26 29.24
N VAL A 485 -12.96 -6.12 30.24
CA VAL A 485 -12.06 -6.11 31.40
C VAL A 485 -10.61 -6.35 30.97
N ASP A 486 -10.38 -7.33 30.09
CA ASP A 486 -9.04 -7.60 29.55
C ASP A 486 -8.43 -6.34 28.91
N LEU A 487 -9.22 -5.61 28.13
CA LEU A 487 -8.76 -4.40 27.45
C LEU A 487 -8.59 -3.20 28.39
N LEU A 488 -9.48 -3.03 29.39
CA LEU A 488 -9.34 -2.00 30.43
C LEU A 488 -8.01 -2.19 31.20
N VAL A 489 -7.71 -3.42 31.61
CA VAL A 489 -6.45 -3.72 32.30
C VAL A 489 -5.25 -3.46 31.39
N ALA A 490 -5.32 -3.88 30.12
CA ALA A 490 -4.25 -3.63 29.14
C ALA A 490 -4.02 -2.12 28.88
N ASP A 491 -5.08 -1.31 28.84
CA ASP A 491 -5.02 0.16 28.70
C ASP A 491 -4.64 0.88 30.01
N GLY A 492 -4.36 0.12 31.08
CA GLY A 492 -3.82 0.63 32.34
C GLY A 492 -4.86 1.19 33.31
N TRP A 493 -6.10 0.73 33.24
CA TRP A 493 -7.15 1.14 34.17
C TRP A 493 -6.94 0.59 35.57
N ARG A 494 -7.36 1.38 36.57
CA ARG A 494 -7.27 1.02 37.99
C ARG A 494 -8.63 1.14 38.67
N PHE A 495 -8.90 0.18 39.55
CA PHE A 495 -10.17 0.01 40.26
C PHE A 495 -9.88 -0.18 41.75
N ALA A 496 -10.62 0.47 42.64
CA ALA A 496 -10.51 0.21 44.07
C ALA A 496 -11.35 -1.01 44.48
N SER A 497 -12.51 -1.22 43.84
CA SER A 497 -13.32 -2.43 43.97
C SER A 497 -14.03 -2.80 42.67
N ILE A 498 -14.25 -4.10 42.47
CA ILE A 498 -14.94 -4.66 41.30
C ILE A 498 -16.07 -5.56 41.77
N SER A 499 -17.27 -5.38 41.21
CA SER A 499 -18.40 -6.29 41.43
C SER A 499 -18.93 -6.85 40.12
N VAL A 500 -19.39 -8.09 40.17
CA VAL A 500 -19.98 -8.79 39.04
C VAL A 500 -21.39 -9.23 39.39
N HIS A 501 -22.35 -8.90 38.54
CA HIS A 501 -23.73 -9.35 38.63
C HIS A 501 -24.15 -10.04 37.34
N ASP A 502 -24.67 -11.26 37.45
CA ASP A 502 -25.32 -11.97 36.35
C ASP A 502 -26.53 -12.75 36.89
N ARG A 503 -27.55 -12.97 36.04
CA ARG A 503 -28.69 -13.82 36.38
C ARG A 503 -28.29 -15.28 36.52
N HIS A 504 -27.22 -15.69 35.84
CA HIS A 504 -26.61 -17.01 35.99
C HIS A 504 -25.39 -16.92 36.90
N ALA A 505 -25.52 -17.43 38.13
CA ALA A 505 -24.47 -17.33 39.14
C ALA A 505 -23.14 -17.93 38.70
N GLU A 506 -23.15 -19.01 37.90
CA GLU A 506 -21.92 -19.63 37.40
C GLU A 506 -21.19 -18.72 36.40
N SER A 507 -21.92 -17.94 35.58
CA SER A 507 -21.32 -16.97 34.67
C SER A 507 -20.61 -15.86 35.44
N ALA A 508 -21.27 -15.33 36.48
CA ALA A 508 -20.67 -14.32 37.35
C ALA A 508 -19.41 -14.86 38.04
N GLN A 509 -19.47 -16.07 38.59
CA GLN A 509 -18.33 -16.71 39.22
C GLN A 509 -17.19 -16.97 38.23
N ALA A 510 -17.49 -17.38 37.00
CA ALA A 510 -16.48 -17.60 35.97
C ALA A 510 -15.74 -16.31 35.58
N LEU A 511 -16.45 -15.18 35.51
CA LEU A 511 -15.82 -13.88 35.25
C LEU A 511 -14.97 -13.40 36.44
N ILE A 512 -15.43 -13.62 37.68
CA ILE A 512 -14.65 -13.34 38.90
C ILE A 512 -13.36 -14.17 38.91
N SER A 513 -13.45 -15.46 38.62
CA SER A 513 -12.27 -16.33 38.52
C SER A 513 -11.33 -15.87 37.42
N HIS A 514 -11.83 -15.46 36.25
CA HIS A 514 -11.00 -14.90 35.18
C HIS A 514 -10.26 -13.61 35.60
N LEU A 515 -10.92 -12.71 36.32
CA LEU A 515 -10.33 -11.49 36.88
C LEU A 515 -9.17 -11.81 37.82
N HIS A 516 -9.35 -12.79 38.72
CA HIS A 516 -8.31 -13.23 39.65
C HIS A 516 -7.17 -13.95 38.91
N ASP A 517 -7.49 -14.99 38.14
CA ASP A 517 -6.50 -15.88 37.52
C ASP A 517 -5.64 -15.18 36.46
N ARG A 518 -6.23 -14.28 35.65
CA ARG A 518 -5.53 -13.62 34.55
C ARG A 518 -4.86 -12.31 34.96
N HIS A 519 -5.49 -11.53 35.85
CA HIS A 519 -5.08 -10.17 36.16
C HIS A 519 -4.73 -9.94 37.63
N GLY A 520 -4.95 -10.92 38.52
CA GLY A 520 -4.76 -10.76 39.95
C GLY A 520 -5.72 -9.74 40.58
N LEU A 521 -6.88 -9.52 39.97
CA LEU A 521 -7.88 -8.57 40.45
C LEU A 521 -8.93 -9.29 41.30
N GLU A 522 -9.11 -8.83 42.53
CA GLU A 522 -10.18 -9.28 43.40
C GLU A 522 -11.51 -8.67 42.98
N ALA A 523 -12.54 -9.50 42.85
CA ALA A 523 -13.89 -9.09 42.51
C ALA A 523 -14.91 -9.86 43.34
N GLU A 524 -16.01 -9.22 43.68
CA GLU A 524 -17.08 -9.81 44.49
C GLU A 524 -18.38 -10.00 43.69
N LEU A 525 -19.22 -10.91 44.17
CA LEU A 525 -20.56 -11.08 43.64
C LEU A 525 -21.45 -9.91 44.10
N GLY A 526 -21.94 -9.11 43.15
CA GLY A 526 -22.84 -7.98 43.40
C GLY A 526 -24.32 -8.33 43.19
N SER A 527 -25.20 -7.65 43.92
CA SER A 527 -26.61 -7.56 43.55
C SER A 527 -26.82 -6.49 42.46
N LEU A 528 -27.92 -6.55 41.72
CA LEU A 528 -28.22 -5.50 40.74
C LEU A 528 -28.27 -4.11 41.41
N ASP A 529 -28.92 -4.00 42.57
CA ASP A 529 -29.07 -2.73 43.31
C ASP A 529 -27.72 -2.14 43.74
N THR A 530 -26.78 -2.99 44.16
CA THR A 530 -25.43 -2.55 44.55
C THR A 530 -24.59 -2.18 43.33
N SER A 531 -24.66 -2.97 42.25
CA SER A 531 -23.99 -2.67 40.98
C SER A 531 -24.42 -1.33 40.39
N LEU A 532 -25.70 -0.96 40.52
CA LEU A 532 -26.24 0.33 40.05
C LEU A 532 -25.59 1.53 40.76
N GLN A 533 -24.91 1.33 41.89
CA GLN A 533 -24.18 2.35 42.64
C GLN A 533 -22.69 2.43 42.28
N ALA A 534 -22.20 1.76 41.23
CA ALA A 534 -20.81 1.87 40.79
C ALA A 534 -20.49 3.21 40.11
N ASP A 535 -19.23 3.64 40.16
CA ASP A 535 -18.78 4.86 39.47
C ASP A 535 -18.73 4.64 37.95
N LEU A 536 -18.25 3.46 37.56
CA LEU A 536 -18.29 2.95 36.19
C LEU A 536 -19.16 1.69 36.15
N LEU A 537 -20.33 1.81 35.53
CA LEU A 537 -21.30 0.72 35.41
C LEU A 537 -21.34 0.21 33.97
N VAL A 538 -21.14 -1.09 33.77
CA VAL A 538 -21.21 -1.71 32.45
C VAL A 538 -22.43 -2.62 32.37
N PHE A 539 -23.26 -2.41 31.35
CA PHE A 539 -24.29 -3.37 30.95
C PHE A 539 -23.86 -4.12 29.70
N ALA A 540 -23.45 -5.38 29.87
CA ALA A 540 -23.08 -6.31 28.80
C ALA A 540 -24.03 -7.53 28.76
N THR A 541 -25.33 -7.27 28.90
CA THR A 541 -26.37 -8.30 29.01
C THR A 541 -26.93 -8.74 27.65
N THR A 542 -27.88 -9.67 27.69
CA THR A 542 -28.68 -10.07 26.52
C THR A 542 -30.14 -9.67 26.65
N ALA A 543 -30.44 -8.62 27.43
CA ALA A 543 -31.80 -8.18 27.72
C ALA A 543 -32.59 -7.89 26.43
N PRO A 544 -33.82 -8.40 26.27
CA PRO A 544 -34.65 -8.08 25.11
C PRO A 544 -35.35 -6.72 25.22
N SER A 545 -35.49 -6.20 26.45
CA SER A 545 -36.18 -4.96 26.79
C SER A 545 -35.66 -4.39 28.12
N PRO A 546 -35.89 -3.09 28.40
CA PRO A 546 -35.53 -2.47 29.67
C PRO A 546 -36.10 -3.19 30.89
N TYR A 547 -35.30 -3.21 31.96
CA TYR A 547 -35.68 -3.74 33.28
C TYR A 547 -35.22 -2.86 34.44
N VAL A 548 -34.30 -1.91 34.21
CA VAL A 548 -33.96 -0.87 35.17
C VAL A 548 -34.77 0.37 34.82
N HIS A 549 -35.76 0.70 35.65
CA HIS A 549 -36.72 1.78 35.38
C HIS A 549 -36.64 2.95 36.35
N GLU A 550 -36.19 2.69 37.58
CA GLU A 550 -36.11 3.72 38.62
C GLU A 550 -34.89 4.64 38.40
N PRO A 551 -35.01 5.96 38.66
CA PRO A 551 -33.93 6.92 38.49
C PRO A 551 -32.89 6.78 39.62
N VAL A 552 -32.07 5.74 39.53
CA VAL A 552 -31.06 5.37 40.54
C VAL A 552 -29.65 5.89 40.22
N LEU A 553 -29.44 6.46 39.03
CA LEU A 553 -28.14 6.94 38.57
C LEU A 553 -27.81 8.32 39.15
N ARG A 554 -26.55 8.51 39.55
CA ARG A 554 -26.07 9.74 40.19
C ARG A 554 -25.25 10.63 39.25
N ALA A 555 -25.17 11.92 39.57
CA ALA A 555 -24.31 12.86 38.87
C ALA A 555 -22.84 12.38 38.85
N GLY A 556 -22.17 12.53 37.69
CA GLY A 556 -20.78 12.11 37.51
C GLY A 556 -20.55 10.60 37.32
N GLN A 557 -21.60 9.77 37.46
CA GLN A 557 -21.53 8.34 37.15
C GLN A 557 -21.43 8.12 35.63
N VAL A 558 -20.65 7.11 35.21
CA VAL A 558 -20.56 6.71 33.80
C VAL A 558 -21.16 5.33 33.61
N VAL A 559 -22.08 5.21 32.66
CA VAL A 559 -22.76 3.97 32.30
C VAL A 559 -22.43 3.59 30.86
N LEU A 560 -21.81 2.44 30.68
CA LEU A 560 -21.55 1.82 29.38
C LEU A 560 -22.69 0.84 29.06
N ASN A 561 -23.69 1.33 28.33
CA ASN A 561 -24.91 0.59 28.01
C ASN A 561 -24.72 -0.26 26.72
N LEU A 562 -23.86 -1.27 26.78
CA LEU A 562 -23.44 -2.05 25.60
C LEU A 562 -24.52 -2.98 25.04
N SER A 563 -25.48 -3.43 25.87
CA SER A 563 -26.64 -4.20 25.37
C SER A 563 -27.66 -3.31 24.65
N LEU A 564 -27.61 -2.00 24.94
CA LEU A 564 -28.51 -0.95 24.44
C LEU A 564 -29.96 -1.08 24.94
N ARG A 565 -30.26 -2.00 25.87
CA ARG A 565 -31.64 -2.36 26.22
C ARG A 565 -31.90 -2.48 27.71
N ASP A 566 -30.93 -2.24 28.58
CA ASP A 566 -31.13 -2.44 30.02
C ASP A 566 -31.96 -1.32 30.68
N LEU A 567 -31.84 -0.09 30.15
CA LEU A 567 -32.30 1.14 30.78
C LEU A 567 -33.65 1.62 30.25
N GLY A 568 -34.55 2.02 31.14
CA GLY A 568 -35.86 2.56 30.79
C GLY A 568 -35.81 4.03 30.30
N PRO A 569 -36.88 4.52 29.63
CA PRO A 569 -36.98 5.88 29.10
C PRO A 569 -36.61 6.99 30.08
N ALA A 570 -37.04 6.90 31.34
CA ALA A 570 -36.82 7.95 32.34
C ALA A 570 -35.33 8.16 32.66
N LEU A 571 -34.54 7.07 32.70
CA LEU A 571 -33.10 7.12 32.93
C LEU A 571 -32.37 7.77 31.76
N ILE A 572 -32.74 7.39 30.54
CA ILE A 572 -32.21 8.00 29.32
C ILE A 572 -32.51 9.50 29.31
N ALA A 573 -33.75 9.91 29.60
CA ALA A 573 -34.14 11.32 29.54
C ALA A 573 -33.40 12.23 30.55
N GLN A 574 -32.86 11.67 31.64
CA GLN A 574 -32.21 12.44 32.72
C GLN A 574 -30.67 12.47 32.62
N ALA A 575 -30.08 11.73 31.68
CA ALA A 575 -28.63 11.60 31.53
C ALA A 575 -28.05 12.50 30.43
N ASN A 576 -26.73 12.66 30.42
CA ASN A 576 -26.00 12.94 29.19
C ASN A 576 -26.00 11.67 28.34
N ASN A 577 -26.53 11.71 27.11
CA ASN A 577 -26.57 10.55 26.24
C ASN A 577 -25.58 10.72 25.08
N LEU A 578 -24.53 9.90 25.12
CA LEU A 578 -23.52 9.78 24.07
C LEU A 578 -23.78 8.53 23.23
N PHE A 579 -23.73 8.69 21.92
CA PHE A 579 -23.89 7.60 20.96
C PHE A 579 -22.64 7.44 20.09
N ASP A 580 -22.48 6.29 19.46
CA ASP A 580 -21.52 6.15 18.36
C ASP A 580 -22.09 6.69 17.04
N ASP A 581 -23.38 6.42 16.78
CA ASP A 581 -24.18 7.04 15.73
C ASP A 581 -25.61 7.27 16.26
N VAL A 582 -26.09 8.51 16.13
CA VAL A 582 -27.40 8.90 16.67
C VAL A 582 -28.52 8.12 16.01
N GLU A 583 -28.54 8.04 14.68
CA GLU A 583 -29.68 7.46 13.95
C GLU A 583 -29.77 5.94 14.13
N HIS A 584 -28.64 5.25 14.25
CA HIS A 584 -28.60 3.82 14.54
C HIS A 584 -29.04 3.54 15.98
N CYS A 585 -28.59 4.33 16.95
CA CYS A 585 -28.99 4.19 18.35
C CYS A 585 -30.49 4.44 18.59
N LEU A 586 -31.19 5.11 17.68
CA LEU A 586 -32.63 5.37 17.75
C LEU A 586 -33.51 4.36 17.01
N LYS A 587 -32.99 3.16 16.74
CA LYS A 587 -33.71 2.07 16.05
C LYS A 587 -33.62 0.74 16.80
N ALA A 588 -34.35 -0.25 16.29
CA ALA A 588 -34.31 -1.66 16.70
C ALA A 588 -34.80 -1.98 18.14
N GLY A 589 -35.50 -1.09 18.82
CA GLY A 589 -36.02 -1.22 20.17
C GLY A 589 -34.95 -1.02 21.25
N THR A 590 -33.98 -0.15 20.99
CA THR A 590 -33.00 0.28 21.99
C THR A 590 -33.65 1.16 23.06
N SER A 591 -33.00 1.31 24.22
CA SER A 591 -33.39 2.22 25.30
C SER A 591 -33.60 3.65 24.80
N ALA A 592 -32.74 4.12 23.89
CA ALA A 592 -32.84 5.47 23.33
C ALA A 592 -34.04 5.62 22.38
N GLU A 593 -34.31 4.63 21.52
CA GLU A 593 -35.53 4.65 20.68
C GLU A 593 -36.79 4.69 21.55
N LEU A 594 -36.87 3.83 22.56
CA LEU A 594 -38.01 3.79 23.48
C LEU A 594 -38.19 5.11 24.23
N ALA A 595 -37.09 5.81 24.56
CA ALA A 595 -37.15 7.13 25.16
C ALA A 595 -37.70 8.19 24.19
N VAL A 596 -37.28 8.19 22.92
CA VAL A 596 -37.86 9.07 21.89
C VAL A 596 -39.35 8.80 21.71
N GLN A 597 -39.75 7.52 21.66
CA GLN A 597 -41.16 7.15 21.53
C GLN A 597 -41.99 7.57 22.76
N HIS A 598 -41.43 7.45 23.97
CA HIS A 598 -42.14 7.80 25.19
C HIS A 598 -42.32 9.32 25.36
N TYR A 599 -41.25 10.10 25.17
CA TYR A 599 -41.25 11.55 25.38
C TYR A 599 -41.56 12.36 24.12
N GLN A 600 -41.65 11.72 22.95
CA GLN A 600 -41.82 12.36 21.65
C GLN A 600 -40.78 13.48 21.41
N SER A 601 -39.56 13.25 21.87
CA SER A 601 -38.49 14.25 21.88
C SER A 601 -37.11 13.60 21.75
N ARG A 602 -36.18 14.32 21.13
CA ARG A 602 -34.75 13.97 21.04
C ARG A 602 -33.87 14.89 21.90
N ALA A 603 -34.46 15.71 22.77
CA ALA A 603 -33.74 16.74 23.55
C ALA A 603 -32.77 16.18 24.60
N PHE A 604 -32.88 14.90 24.94
CA PHE A 604 -31.95 14.22 25.87
C PHE A 604 -30.64 13.76 25.20
N ILE A 605 -30.54 13.86 23.87
CA ILE A 605 -29.36 13.45 23.12
C ILE A 605 -28.29 14.53 23.26
N THR A 606 -27.14 14.17 23.82
CA THR A 606 -26.02 15.10 24.00
C THR A 606 -25.18 15.20 22.74
N GLY A 607 -24.94 14.07 22.05
CA GLY A 607 -24.22 14.02 20.78
C GLY A 607 -23.49 12.69 20.58
N THR A 608 -22.51 12.68 19.70
CA THR A 608 -21.68 11.49 19.44
C THR A 608 -20.42 11.48 20.32
N LEU A 609 -19.85 10.30 20.52
CA LEU A 609 -18.54 10.16 21.16
C LEU A 609 -17.45 10.87 20.36
N ALA A 610 -17.53 10.89 19.03
CA ALA A 610 -16.59 11.60 18.17
C ALA A 610 -16.67 13.12 18.36
N GLN A 611 -17.88 13.70 18.46
CA GLN A 611 -18.08 15.11 18.78
C GLN A 611 -17.47 15.48 20.13
N LEU A 612 -17.59 14.59 21.13
CA LEU A 612 -16.94 14.79 22.43
C LEU A 612 -15.41 14.78 22.31
N MET A 613 -14.85 13.84 21.53
CA MET A 613 -13.41 13.76 21.27
C MET A 613 -12.85 15.02 20.58
N LEU A 614 -13.66 15.62 19.70
CA LEU A 614 -13.33 16.83 18.96
C LEU A 614 -13.55 18.11 19.78
N GLY A 615 -14.19 18.02 20.95
CA GLY A 615 -14.54 19.17 21.79
C GLY A 615 -15.71 19.98 21.26
N GLU A 616 -16.53 19.42 20.38
CA GLU A 616 -17.69 20.07 19.77
C GLU A 616 -18.91 20.09 20.71
N ILE A 617 -18.95 19.15 21.65
CA ILE A 617 -19.96 19.07 22.71
C ILE A 617 -19.31 18.99 24.09
N SER A 618 -20.08 19.28 25.13
CA SER A 618 -19.65 19.15 26.53
C SER A 618 -20.70 18.41 27.35
N LEU A 619 -20.24 17.71 28.39
CA LEU A 619 -21.11 16.96 29.30
C LEU A 619 -21.55 17.83 30.47
N ASP A 620 -22.81 17.71 30.89
CA ASP A 620 -23.33 18.36 32.09
C ASP A 620 -22.87 17.57 33.33
N PRO A 621 -22.02 18.14 34.20
CA PRO A 621 -21.50 17.44 35.38
C PRO A 621 -22.58 17.15 36.43
N ALA A 622 -23.76 17.77 36.35
CA ALA A 622 -24.88 17.52 37.25
C ALA A 622 -25.69 16.25 36.87
N LYS A 623 -25.32 15.57 35.77
CA LYS A 623 -26.02 14.39 35.26
C LYS A 623 -25.11 13.16 35.22
N PRO A 624 -25.68 11.93 35.28
CA PRO A 624 -24.96 10.74 34.86
C PRO A 624 -24.69 10.81 33.35
N THR A 625 -23.65 10.11 32.88
CA THR A 625 -23.34 9.97 31.46
C THR A 625 -23.58 8.54 31.01
N ILE A 626 -24.40 8.35 29.99
CA ILE A 626 -24.69 7.06 29.37
C ILE A 626 -24.07 7.04 27.99
N PHE A 627 -23.12 6.13 27.77
CA PHE A 627 -22.60 5.83 26.44
C PHE A 627 -23.27 4.56 25.91
N SER A 628 -23.93 4.67 24.76
CA SER A 628 -24.62 3.55 24.09
C SER A 628 -24.03 3.34 22.69
N PRO A 629 -23.14 2.34 22.49
CA PRO A 629 -22.61 2.03 21.17
C PRO A 629 -23.49 1.02 20.42
N PHE A 630 -24.13 1.44 19.32
CA PHE A 630 -24.91 0.54 18.47
C PHE A 630 -24.04 -0.55 17.84
N GLY A 631 -22.80 -0.18 17.47
CA GLY A 631 -21.84 -1.06 16.84
C GLY A 631 -21.88 -0.99 15.33
N LEU A 632 -21.16 -0.01 14.79
CA LEU A 632 -21.09 0.29 13.35
C LEU A 632 -20.23 -0.73 12.59
N GLY A 633 -20.60 -1.02 11.34
CA GLY A 633 -19.85 -1.93 10.46
C GLY A 633 -18.45 -1.39 10.12
N VAL A 634 -18.31 -0.06 10.08
CA VAL A 634 -17.00 0.60 9.87
C VAL A 634 -15.97 0.24 10.94
N LEU A 635 -16.39 0.00 12.19
CA LEU A 635 -15.48 -0.40 13.27
C LEU A 635 -14.92 -1.80 13.03
N ASP A 636 -15.76 -2.70 12.53
CA ASP A 636 -15.36 -4.06 12.22
C ASP A 636 -14.38 -4.09 11.02
N LEU A 637 -14.59 -3.22 10.02
CA LEU A 637 -13.67 -3.08 8.89
C LEU A 637 -12.32 -2.50 9.30
N ALA A 638 -12.28 -1.47 10.15
CA ALA A 638 -11.03 -0.86 10.61
C ALA A 638 -10.12 -1.91 11.27
N VAL A 639 -10.65 -2.63 12.25
CA VAL A 639 -9.92 -3.69 12.96
C VAL A 639 -9.59 -4.85 12.01
N GLY A 640 -10.57 -5.31 11.23
CA GLY A 640 -10.39 -6.43 10.31
C GLY A 640 -9.32 -6.20 9.24
N GLN A 641 -9.23 -4.99 8.68
CA GLN A 641 -8.24 -4.66 7.67
C GLN A 641 -6.81 -4.63 8.26
N ARG A 642 -6.64 -4.14 9.48
CA ARG A 642 -5.34 -4.20 10.17
C ARG A 642 -4.94 -5.65 10.43
N LEU A 643 -5.85 -6.45 10.99
CA LEU A 643 -5.60 -7.87 11.28
C LEU A 643 -5.28 -8.65 10.00
N TYR A 644 -5.98 -8.40 8.89
CA TYR A 644 -5.66 -9.01 7.62
C TYR A 644 -4.24 -8.68 7.16
N ARG A 645 -3.83 -7.41 7.23
CA ARG A 645 -2.47 -6.99 6.85
C ARG A 645 -1.39 -7.63 7.70
N GLN A 646 -1.62 -7.72 9.01
CA GLN A 646 -0.72 -8.42 9.93
C GLN A 646 -0.67 -9.92 9.62
N ALA A 647 -1.82 -10.56 9.44
CA ALA A 647 -1.90 -11.97 9.06
C ALA A 647 -1.17 -12.25 7.74
N LEU A 648 -1.29 -11.37 6.75
CA LEU A 648 -0.60 -11.50 5.47
C LEU A 648 0.92 -11.28 5.60
N ALA A 649 1.37 -10.38 6.47
CA ALA A 649 2.79 -10.15 6.74
C ALA A 649 3.42 -11.34 7.48
N GLU A 650 2.67 -11.99 8.36
CA GLU A 650 3.12 -13.14 9.16
C GLU A 650 2.90 -14.51 8.50
N GLY A 651 2.39 -14.55 7.27
CA GLY A 651 2.09 -15.82 6.57
C GLY A 651 0.94 -16.62 7.20
N ARG A 652 0.04 -15.95 7.94
CA ARG A 652 -1.15 -16.52 8.60
C ARG A 652 -2.43 -16.37 7.79
N ALA A 653 -2.42 -15.55 6.74
CA ALA A 653 -3.52 -15.45 5.79
C ALA A 653 -3.41 -16.62 4.79
N GLN A 654 -4.35 -17.56 4.82
CA GLN A 654 -4.33 -18.76 3.99
C GLN A 654 -4.88 -18.42 2.60
N PRO A 655 -4.09 -18.52 1.52
CA PRO A 655 -4.60 -18.28 0.18
C PRO A 655 -5.54 -19.42 -0.25
N VAL A 656 -6.67 -19.07 -0.85
CA VAL A 656 -7.60 -20.00 -1.50
C VAL A 656 -7.42 -19.83 -3.00
N ALA A 657 -6.69 -20.78 -3.61
CA ALA A 657 -6.47 -20.78 -5.05
C ALA A 657 -7.80 -20.86 -5.80
N ASP A 658 -7.87 -20.14 -6.93
CA ASP A 658 -9.00 -20.17 -7.87
C ASP A 658 -10.37 -19.85 -7.24
N PHE A 659 -10.40 -19.13 -6.11
CA PHE A 659 -11.66 -18.74 -5.46
C PHE A 659 -12.57 -17.95 -6.42
N PHE A 660 -11.96 -17.04 -7.21
CA PHE A 660 -12.59 -16.48 -8.39
C PHE A 660 -11.97 -17.11 -9.64
N TYR A 661 -12.62 -18.16 -10.13
CA TYR A 661 -12.13 -18.93 -11.28
C TYR A 661 -12.21 -18.13 -12.60
N GLU A 662 -13.26 -17.32 -12.77
CA GLU A 662 -13.47 -16.47 -13.95
C GLU A 662 -13.40 -14.99 -13.55
N SER A 663 -12.29 -14.34 -13.86
CA SER A 663 -12.05 -12.92 -13.53
C SER A 663 -11.95 -12.01 -14.74
N ALA A 664 -11.69 -12.56 -15.93
CA ALA A 664 -11.80 -11.83 -17.17
C ALA A 664 -13.27 -11.76 -17.62
N ARG A 665 -13.70 -10.58 -18.06
CA ARG A 665 -14.96 -10.43 -18.79
C ARG A 665 -14.77 -11.05 -20.18
N TRP A 666 -15.67 -11.98 -20.54
CA TRP A 666 -15.67 -12.75 -21.79
C TRP A 666 -15.60 -11.88 -23.05
#